data_AF-A0AAV7M8H3-F1
#
_entry.id   AF-A0AAV7M8H3-F1
#
_cell.length_a   1.000
_cell.length_b   1.000
_cell.length_c   1.000
_cell.angle_alpha   90.00
_cell.angle_beta   90.00
_cell.angle_gamma   90.00
#
_symmetry.space_group_name_H-M   'P 1'
#
loop_
_entity.id
_entity.type
_entity.pdbx_description
1 polymer ?
#
loop_
_entity_poly.entity_id
_entity_poly.type
_entity_poly.pdbx_seq_one_letter_code
_entity_poly.pdbx_strand_id
1 'polypeptide(L)'
;MTPSQDASDWRCPRSAHKGDDVLPRCRDDETGSTLVNPDIRVPGGTKREDGLKGGVEEDAEEVDSEENAESPGDQEKENADRRHGNSAVPRGVAEQGRQEENGDALAARHAPGGTWLTKGTGTIKQKRENVGDGQSTPFLCGQQPFRILVEDNSLSLKAKVTLQDLSNREFKIHDPEVKWINAKELLYRTQTGNVVKLNVERNESTILIENKKCETFKVSKYDVSPDLKYVLLAYNVVPIYQHSFTAYYALCNLLTWEHRNLNPPEVKNVPLQYAGWGPKDQQLIFVFENNIYYQMNVDSRAIRLVATGREGVVFNGLSDWLYEEEILKTHIAHWWSPDGGRLAYATINDTKVPTMEIPVYTGSLYPTVRTYHYPKAGCDNPVVSLHVVNLNGPLHHVEMTLPDDQRMREYYITMVKWATSTKVAVNWLNRAQNISILTICDATTGICTKKHEDESEAWLHRQNEEPIFSKDGRKFFFVRAIPQAGRGKFYHITMFSSQANTTYENLQSITSGDWDVTKILSYDEKRQKIYFLSTEDSPRRRHLYSANTNGTFNRQCLSCDLIENCSYVSALFSRSQDFFVLTCKGPRVPIVTVHNIFDRHNIIELERNENVKHAMETRQMPKVEYRDIKIEDYKLTMQIIKPATFVDTAHYPLLLIVDGTPGSQSVTEKFEVDWTTVLVSSFNSIVLKFDGRGSGSQGTKLLHEVKKKLGLMEEKDQIEALSTMLKEQYVDKQRIGVFGKDYGGYLSMLLLTSNGENPIFTCGAAVSPIVDFKLYASAFSERYLGLHAVDSRAYELSRIADRVEYLNKEKFLIIHPTADEKIHFQHTADLITHLIRKNVNYTLQIYPDENHYMSSIEVQQHLHKSIVNFFEECFRIQEKIPVPVIEEDEEED
;
A
#
# COMPACT_ATOMS: atom_id res chain seq x y z
N MET A 1 46.03 58.57 37.61
CA MET A 1 45.18 59.67 37.11
C MET A 1 43.72 59.30 37.40
N THR A 2 42.85 60.29 37.62
CA THR A 2 41.45 60.14 38.05
C THR A 2 40.57 61.18 37.35
N PRO A 3 39.21 61.07 37.36
CA PRO A 3 38.37 59.96 37.84
C PRO A 3 38.14 58.95 36.66
N SER A 4 36.98 58.41 36.24
CA SER A 4 35.55 58.49 36.61
C SER A 4 34.76 57.37 35.89
N GLN A 5 33.46 57.07 36.10
CA GLN A 5 32.47 57.09 37.21
C GLN A 5 31.15 56.53 36.57
N ASP A 6 30.23 55.78 37.19
CA ASP A 6 30.15 55.04 38.46
C ASP A 6 29.01 53.98 38.39
N ALA A 7 29.09 52.94 39.23
CA ALA A 7 28.02 52.07 39.76
C ALA A 7 27.14 51.19 38.81
N SER A 8 26.93 49.87 38.96
CA SER A 8 26.82 48.91 40.12
C SER A 8 25.47 48.94 40.86
N ASP A 9 24.87 47.85 41.39
CA ASP A 9 25.12 46.40 41.30
C ASP A 9 23.94 45.59 41.93
N TRP A 10 23.77 44.32 41.53
CA TRP A 10 23.26 43.12 42.26
C TRP A 10 22.16 43.19 43.35
N ARG A 11 21.20 42.23 43.34
CA ARG A 11 21.05 41.11 44.35
C ARG A 11 19.73 40.30 44.25
N CYS A 12 19.80 39.02 44.64
CA CYS A 12 18.67 38.18 45.10
C CYS A 12 18.64 38.13 46.65
N PRO A 13 17.54 37.75 47.37
CA PRO A 13 17.29 36.32 47.66
C PRO A 13 15.85 35.82 48.06
N ARG A 14 15.55 34.55 47.70
CA ARG A 14 14.82 33.46 48.44
C ARG A 14 13.42 33.61 49.11
N SER A 15 12.72 32.44 49.14
CA SER A 15 11.63 31.97 50.05
C SER A 15 10.18 32.39 49.75
N ALA A 16 9.11 31.60 50.02
CA ALA A 16 8.96 30.14 50.24
C ALA A 16 7.47 29.67 50.17
N HIS A 17 7.23 28.34 50.24
CA HIS A 17 5.99 27.59 50.52
C HIS A 17 4.93 27.25 49.44
N LYS A 18 4.69 25.92 49.35
CA LYS A 18 3.43 25.14 49.20
C LYS A 18 2.14 25.78 48.64
N GLY A 19 1.48 25.01 47.77
CA GLY A 19 0.03 25.05 47.48
C GLY A 19 -0.34 24.00 46.44
N ASP A 20 -1.40 23.23 46.65
CA ASP A 20 -1.79 22.09 45.81
C ASP A 20 -3.03 22.37 44.95
N ASP A 21 -3.09 21.73 43.78
CA ASP A 21 -4.29 21.20 43.08
C ASP A 21 -5.45 22.08 42.55
N VAL A 22 -6.16 21.43 41.61
CA VAL A 22 -7.49 21.70 41.02
C VAL A 22 -7.65 22.78 39.93
N LEU A 23 -8.36 22.36 38.87
CA LEU A 23 -8.96 23.14 37.77
C LEU A 23 -9.93 24.23 38.28
N PRO A 24 -10.35 25.16 37.40
CA PRO A 24 -11.77 25.09 37.04
C PRO A 24 -12.09 25.30 35.56
N ARG A 25 -13.27 24.80 35.15
CA ARG A 25 -14.02 25.32 34.00
C ARG A 25 -14.60 26.70 34.37
N CYS A 26 -14.69 27.61 33.40
CA CYS A 26 -15.68 28.70 33.46
C CYS A 26 -16.48 28.75 32.16
N ARG A 27 -17.65 29.37 32.25
CA ARG A 27 -18.65 29.53 31.19
C ARG A 27 -19.11 31.00 31.21
N ASP A 28 -19.54 31.49 30.04
CA ASP A 28 -20.43 32.63 29.75
C ASP A 28 -20.78 33.62 30.90
N ASP A 29 -20.54 34.93 30.71
CA ASP A 29 -21.60 35.96 30.74
C ASP A 29 -21.16 37.37 30.24
N GLU A 30 -22.12 38.29 30.14
CA GLU A 30 -22.13 39.47 29.25
C GLU A 30 -21.51 40.80 29.77
N THR A 31 -21.24 41.74 28.83
CA THR A 31 -21.62 43.20 28.78
C THR A 31 -20.60 43.99 27.93
N GLY A 32 -20.92 45.09 27.23
CA GLY A 32 -22.18 45.79 26.95
C GLY A 32 -21.94 47.14 26.23
N SER A 33 -23.02 47.89 25.88
CA SER A 33 -23.03 49.26 25.27
C SER A 33 -22.62 49.40 23.78
N THR A 34 -22.97 50.47 23.05
CA THR A 34 -24.30 50.95 22.55
C THR A 34 -24.09 52.10 21.54
N LEU A 35 -25.02 52.34 20.57
CA LEU A 35 -25.73 53.64 20.36
C LEU A 35 -26.46 53.81 18.99
N VAL A 36 -27.67 54.40 19.09
CA VAL A 36 -28.42 55.23 18.09
C VAL A 36 -29.19 54.57 16.93
N ASN A 37 -30.38 55.14 16.68
CA ASN A 37 -31.52 54.80 15.79
C ASN A 37 -32.07 56.16 15.23
N PRO A 38 -33.32 56.39 14.72
CA PRO A 38 -34.47 55.54 14.32
C PRO A 38 -34.81 55.75 12.81
N ASP A 39 -36.02 55.66 12.20
CA ASP A 39 -37.43 55.52 12.61
C ASP A 39 -38.30 54.98 11.42
N ILE A 40 -39.63 54.93 11.62
CA ILE A 40 -40.75 54.97 10.65
C ILE A 40 -41.48 53.64 10.35
N ARG A 41 -42.39 53.32 11.29
CA ARG A 41 -43.83 52.97 11.14
C ARG A 41 -44.31 51.60 10.60
N VAL A 42 -45.15 50.98 11.44
CA VAL A 42 -46.24 50.00 11.18
C VAL A 42 -47.61 50.78 11.18
N PRO A 43 -48.86 50.28 11.39
CA PRO A 43 -49.37 48.94 11.78
C PRO A 43 -50.67 48.41 11.08
N GLY A 44 -51.08 47.17 11.42
CA GLY A 44 -52.49 46.71 11.43
C GLY A 44 -52.70 45.22 11.08
N GLY A 45 -53.44 44.38 11.83
CA GLY A 45 -54.03 44.54 13.18
C GLY A 45 -55.01 43.40 13.59
N THR A 46 -55.34 43.31 14.91
CA THR A 46 -56.50 42.59 15.55
C THR A 46 -56.58 41.04 15.48
N LYS A 47 -56.52 40.27 16.61
CA LYS A 47 -57.56 39.87 17.63
C LYS A 47 -58.37 38.58 17.24
N ARG A 48 -58.88 37.67 18.11
CA ARG A 48 -59.22 37.65 19.57
C ARG A 48 -59.42 36.19 20.13
N GLU A 49 -58.98 35.83 21.36
CA GLU A 49 -59.71 35.55 22.66
C GLU A 49 -60.46 34.18 22.88
N ASP A 50 -60.09 33.49 23.99
CA ASP A 50 -60.83 32.69 25.01
C ASP A 50 -61.58 31.34 24.76
N GLY A 51 -61.75 30.46 25.80
CA GLY A 51 -62.63 29.26 25.67
C GLY A 51 -62.93 28.18 26.76
N LEU A 52 -62.15 27.93 27.83
CA LEU A 52 -62.47 27.13 29.07
C LEU A 52 -63.43 25.87 29.12
N LYS A 53 -62.96 24.80 29.81
CA LYS A 53 -63.66 23.81 30.71
C LYS A 53 -64.56 22.64 30.19
N GLY A 54 -64.45 21.48 30.87
CA GLY A 54 -65.53 20.48 31.06
C GLY A 54 -65.08 19.00 31.15
N GLY A 55 -65.43 18.29 32.24
CA GLY A 55 -65.47 16.79 32.32
C GLY A 55 -66.93 16.29 32.25
N VAL A 56 -67.37 15.15 32.80
CA VAL A 56 -66.87 14.19 33.82
C VAL A 56 -67.68 12.85 33.67
N GLU A 57 -67.32 11.75 34.39
CA GLU A 57 -68.17 10.57 34.77
C GLU A 57 -68.56 9.53 33.67
N GLU A 58 -68.77 8.22 33.94
CA GLU A 58 -68.25 7.30 35.01
C GLU A 58 -68.51 5.79 34.66
N ASP A 59 -68.08 4.90 35.57
CA ASP A 59 -68.47 3.48 35.81
C ASP A 59 -68.16 2.36 34.78
N ALA A 60 -67.57 1.18 35.12
CA ALA A 60 -67.64 0.22 36.28
C ALA A 60 -68.59 -0.98 35.96
N GLU A 61 -68.61 -2.16 36.59
CA GLU A 61 -68.18 -2.66 37.91
C GLU A 61 -66.83 -3.46 37.92
N GLU A 62 -66.73 -4.58 38.67
CA GLU A 62 -65.49 -5.11 39.30
C GLU A 62 -65.47 -6.68 39.42
N VAL A 63 -64.80 -7.26 40.45
CA VAL A 63 -64.79 -8.70 40.90
C VAL A 63 -63.97 -9.68 40.00
N ASP A 64 -63.04 -10.55 40.46
CA ASP A 64 -62.42 -10.93 41.77
C ASP A 64 -61.09 -11.74 41.48
N SER A 65 -60.19 -12.19 42.37
CA SER A 65 -59.95 -12.05 43.83
C SER A 65 -58.44 -12.31 44.20
N GLU A 66 -58.08 -12.13 45.48
CA GLU A 66 -57.13 -12.85 46.39
C GLU A 66 -55.88 -13.63 45.87
N GLU A 67 -54.70 -13.63 46.54
CA GLU A 67 -54.29 -13.05 47.84
C GLU A 67 -52.74 -12.84 48.01
N ASN A 68 -52.37 -11.95 48.95
CA ASN A 68 -51.18 -11.94 49.83
C ASN A 68 -49.70 -11.80 49.34
N ALA A 69 -49.15 -10.59 49.56
CA ALA A 69 -48.29 -10.25 50.74
C ALA A 69 -46.83 -9.74 50.52
N GLU A 70 -46.66 -8.46 50.89
CA GLU A 70 -45.49 -7.78 51.54
C GLU A 70 -44.14 -7.58 50.81
N SER A 71 -43.38 -6.61 51.34
CA SER A 71 -42.15 -5.97 50.79
C SER A 71 -41.38 -5.33 51.98
N PRO A 72 -40.35 -4.47 51.80
CA PRO A 72 -39.24 -4.40 50.83
C PRO A 72 -37.86 -4.51 51.56
N GLY A 73 -36.73 -4.31 50.86
CA GLY A 73 -35.40 -4.20 51.49
C GLY A 73 -34.29 -3.71 50.55
N ASP A 74 -33.31 -2.97 51.10
CA ASP A 74 -32.32 -2.17 50.34
C ASP A 74 -30.87 -2.71 50.35
N GLN A 75 -30.15 -2.35 49.29
CA GLN A 75 -28.71 -1.99 49.18
C GLN A 75 -27.51 -2.92 49.57
N GLU A 76 -26.55 -2.90 48.63
CA GLU A 76 -25.07 -2.83 48.75
C GLU A 76 -24.16 -4.03 49.15
N LYS A 77 -23.13 -4.23 48.28
CA LYS A 77 -21.72 -4.66 48.56
C LYS A 77 -21.49 -6.14 48.97
N GLU A 78 -20.29 -6.72 48.89
CA GLU A 78 -18.92 -6.20 48.61
C GLU A 78 -18.02 -7.18 47.78
N ASN A 79 -16.72 -6.89 47.65
CA ASN A 79 -15.72 -7.57 46.80
C ASN A 79 -14.86 -8.63 47.52
N ALA A 80 -14.35 -9.64 46.79
CA ALA A 80 -12.96 -10.19 46.80
C ALA A 80 -12.89 -11.38 45.81
N ASP A 81 -11.98 -11.58 44.85
CA ASP A 81 -10.53 -11.30 44.63
C ASP A 81 -9.58 -12.49 44.98
N ARG A 82 -8.55 -12.67 44.13
CA ARG A 82 -7.33 -13.52 44.21
C ARG A 82 -7.35 -15.06 44.00
N ARG A 83 -7.00 -15.42 42.76
CA ARG A 83 -5.71 -16.05 42.30
C ARG A 83 -5.15 -17.36 42.90
N HIS A 84 -4.50 -18.12 41.98
CA HIS A 84 -3.55 -19.26 42.16
C HIS A 84 -4.19 -20.61 42.59
N GLY A 85 -3.65 -21.78 42.21
CA GLY A 85 -2.55 -22.09 41.28
C GLY A 85 -2.15 -23.59 41.28
N ASN A 86 -1.38 -24.02 40.27
CA ASN A 86 -0.65 -25.30 40.13
C ASN A 86 -1.40 -26.66 40.18
N SER A 87 -1.48 -27.30 39.00
CA SER A 87 -1.01 -28.68 38.68
C SER A 87 -0.79 -29.69 39.82
N ALA A 88 -1.48 -30.83 39.74
CA ALA A 88 -0.98 -32.14 40.21
C ALA A 88 -1.50 -33.30 39.31
N VAL A 89 -0.68 -34.34 39.12
CA VAL A 89 -0.99 -35.57 38.36
C VAL A 89 -0.77 -36.79 39.25
N PRO A 90 -1.60 -37.85 39.14
CA PRO A 90 -1.06 -39.20 39.30
C PRO A 90 -1.60 -40.26 38.32
N ARG A 91 -0.67 -41.14 37.89
CA ARG A 91 -0.69 -42.63 37.80
C ARG A 91 -2.05 -43.37 37.79
N GLY A 92 -2.23 -44.50 37.07
CA GLY A 92 -1.33 -45.19 36.12
C GLY A 92 -1.53 -46.73 36.03
N VAL A 93 -1.16 -47.29 34.86
CA VAL A 93 -0.60 -48.64 34.56
C VAL A 93 -1.33 -49.94 34.98
N ALA A 94 -1.53 -50.81 33.98
CA ALA A 94 -1.91 -52.24 34.06
C ALA A 94 -1.15 -53.06 32.97
N GLU A 95 -1.36 -54.38 32.86
CA GLU A 95 -0.48 -55.33 32.13
C GLU A 95 -1.24 -56.54 31.49
N GLN A 96 -0.55 -57.31 30.64
CA GLN A 96 -0.83 -58.68 30.12
C GLN A 96 -1.84 -58.82 28.97
N GLY A 97 -1.61 -59.60 27.89
CA GLY A 97 -0.48 -60.46 27.42
C GLY A 97 -0.80 -60.97 25.97
N ARG A 98 -0.14 -61.93 25.29
CA ARG A 98 1.09 -62.76 25.43
C ARG A 98 1.35 -63.44 24.02
N GLN A 99 2.42 -64.25 23.87
CA GLN A 99 2.66 -65.30 22.84
C GLN A 99 3.13 -64.84 21.42
N GLU A 100 3.94 -65.59 20.64
CA GLU A 100 5.00 -66.58 20.96
C GLU A 100 5.95 -66.81 19.73
N GLU A 101 6.93 -67.72 19.90
CA GLU A 101 8.26 -67.91 19.27
C GLU A 101 8.51 -68.41 17.79
N ASN A 102 9.79 -68.25 17.36
CA ASN A 102 10.70 -69.09 16.53
C ASN A 102 10.65 -69.21 14.97
N GLY A 103 11.86 -69.34 14.36
CA GLY A 103 12.13 -69.72 12.94
C GLY A 103 13.58 -69.52 12.46
N ASP A 104 14.26 -70.58 11.97
CA ASP A 104 15.74 -70.68 11.79
C ASP A 104 16.39 -70.25 10.44
N ALA A 105 17.58 -69.64 10.56
CA ALA A 105 18.88 -69.95 9.90
C ALA A 105 19.15 -69.96 8.36
N LEU A 106 20.47 -70.02 8.07
CA LEU A 106 21.21 -70.37 6.83
C LEU A 106 21.47 -69.30 5.74
N ALA A 107 22.50 -69.56 4.92
CA ALA A 107 23.19 -68.58 4.07
C ALA A 107 23.75 -69.18 2.76
N ALA A 108 23.91 -68.35 1.71
CA ALA A 108 24.69 -68.69 0.50
C ALA A 108 25.22 -67.45 -0.25
N ARG A 109 26.19 -67.66 -1.14
CA ARG A 109 26.94 -66.64 -1.91
C ARG A 109 26.46 -66.51 -3.36
N HIS A 110 27.03 -65.50 -4.04
CA HIS A 110 27.33 -65.42 -5.49
C HIS A 110 26.28 -64.87 -6.48
N ALA A 111 26.80 -64.04 -7.38
CA ALA A 111 26.33 -63.78 -8.76
C ALA A 111 27.31 -64.51 -9.74
N PRO A 112 27.27 -64.36 -11.09
CA PRO A 112 26.34 -63.62 -11.96
C PRO A 112 25.88 -64.37 -13.25
N GLY A 113 25.12 -63.70 -14.13
CA GLY A 113 25.29 -63.82 -15.60
C GLY A 113 24.14 -64.41 -16.46
N GLY A 114 24.01 -63.88 -17.70
CA GLY A 114 23.16 -64.43 -18.79
C GLY A 114 21.74 -63.80 -18.94
N THR A 115 21.06 -63.82 -20.10
CA THR A 115 21.38 -64.41 -21.43
C THR A 115 20.59 -63.77 -22.61
N TRP A 116 21.26 -62.93 -23.42
CA TRP A 116 21.21 -62.79 -24.91
C TRP A 116 19.97 -62.34 -25.75
N LEU A 117 20.31 -61.98 -27.01
CA LEU A 117 19.53 -61.76 -28.26
C LEU A 117 19.00 -60.34 -28.60
N THR A 118 18.94 -59.95 -29.89
CA THR A 118 20.01 -59.29 -30.69
C THR A 118 19.53 -58.91 -32.11
N LYS A 119 19.93 -57.74 -32.65
CA LYS A 119 20.05 -57.34 -34.09
C LYS A 119 20.46 -55.84 -34.16
N GLY A 120 21.29 -55.33 -35.08
CA GLY A 120 22.15 -55.98 -36.09
C GLY A 120 22.72 -54.96 -37.11
N THR A 121 23.94 -55.21 -37.64
CA THR A 121 24.69 -54.44 -38.68
C THR A 121 25.27 -53.05 -38.28
N GLY A 122 26.53 -52.70 -38.60
CA GLY A 122 27.67 -53.56 -39.01
C GLY A 122 28.93 -52.83 -39.55
N THR A 123 30.13 -53.37 -39.23
CA THR A 123 31.45 -53.22 -39.95
C THR A 123 32.12 -51.81 -39.98
N ILE A 124 33.44 -51.54 -39.95
CA ILE A 124 34.75 -52.28 -39.95
C ILE A 124 35.87 -51.25 -39.51
N LYS A 125 37.17 -51.46 -39.15
CA LYS A 125 38.20 -52.54 -39.18
C LYS A 125 39.38 -52.29 -38.16
N GLN A 126 40.20 -53.33 -37.92
CA GLN A 126 41.69 -53.46 -37.78
C GLN A 126 42.65 -52.24 -37.50
N LYS A 127 43.82 -52.34 -36.82
CA LYS A 127 44.48 -53.39 -35.95
C LYS A 127 45.82 -52.85 -35.34
N ARG A 128 46.38 -53.55 -34.31
CA ARG A 128 47.73 -53.47 -33.66
C ARG A 128 47.88 -52.41 -32.53
N GLU A 129 48.46 -52.65 -31.34
CA GLU A 129 49.66 -53.42 -30.86
C GLU A 129 51.00 -52.63 -31.07
N ASN A 130 51.95 -52.49 -30.12
CA ASN A 130 52.10 -53.08 -28.77
C ASN A 130 53.17 -52.37 -27.87
N VAL A 131 53.09 -52.55 -26.53
CA VAL A 131 54.19 -52.61 -25.49
C VAL A 131 55.13 -51.39 -25.24
N GLY A 132 55.50 -51.14 -23.96
CA GLY A 132 56.71 -50.35 -23.57
C GLY A 132 56.75 -49.78 -22.13
N ASP A 133 57.63 -50.31 -21.27
CA ASP A 133 57.75 -50.08 -19.81
C ASP A 133 58.20 -48.68 -19.30
N GLY A 134 57.86 -48.36 -18.03
CA GLY A 134 58.85 -48.48 -16.94
C GLY A 134 59.73 -47.30 -16.45
N GLN A 135 59.21 -46.55 -15.46
CA GLN A 135 59.92 -45.94 -14.30
C GLN A 135 60.94 -44.75 -14.40
N SER A 136 60.69 -43.78 -13.50
CA SER A 136 61.62 -42.96 -12.67
C SER A 136 62.56 -41.87 -13.27
N THR A 137 62.09 -40.60 -13.22
CA THR A 137 62.61 -39.43 -12.43
C THR A 137 64.12 -39.08 -12.35
N PRO A 138 64.49 -37.80 -12.02
CA PRO A 138 63.84 -36.50 -12.30
C PRO A 138 64.85 -35.40 -12.76
N PHE A 139 64.40 -34.18 -13.13
CA PHE A 139 64.86 -32.88 -12.55
C PHE A 139 64.15 -31.65 -13.20
N LEU A 140 64.32 -30.50 -12.54
CA LEU A 140 63.63 -29.20 -12.65
C LEU A 140 63.54 -28.47 -14.02
N CYS A 141 62.56 -27.56 -14.05
CA CYS A 141 62.41 -26.35 -14.88
C CYS A 141 61.91 -26.51 -16.33
N GLY A 142 60.67 -26.05 -16.58
CA GLY A 142 60.06 -25.92 -17.90
C GLY A 142 58.71 -25.20 -17.80
N GLN A 143 58.49 -24.18 -18.63
CA GLN A 143 57.31 -23.31 -18.56
C GLN A 143 56.00 -24.07 -18.83
N GLN A 144 55.00 -23.93 -17.95
CA GLN A 144 53.62 -24.29 -18.29
C GLN A 144 52.91 -23.11 -18.99
N PRO A 145 52.08 -23.36 -20.01
CA PRO A 145 51.43 -22.29 -20.75
C PRO A 145 50.34 -21.63 -19.92
N PHE A 146 50.30 -20.30 -19.93
CA PHE A 146 49.16 -19.54 -19.43
C PHE A 146 47.89 -19.97 -20.19
N ARG A 147 46.95 -20.61 -19.48
CA ARG A 147 45.55 -20.53 -19.88
C ARG A 147 45.11 -19.09 -19.64
N ILE A 148 45.20 -18.27 -20.69
CA ILE A 148 44.47 -17.01 -20.75
C ILE A 148 43.00 -17.36 -20.60
N LEU A 149 42.43 -17.05 -19.44
CA LEU A 149 40.99 -16.86 -19.34
C LEU A 149 40.67 -15.73 -20.32
N VAL A 150 39.89 -16.03 -21.36
CA VAL A 150 39.28 -14.97 -22.15
C VAL A 150 38.23 -14.34 -21.25
N GLU A 151 38.64 -13.30 -20.52
CA GLU A 151 37.72 -12.48 -19.74
C GLU A 151 36.62 -11.97 -20.67
N ASP A 152 35.39 -11.96 -20.16
CA ASP A 152 34.22 -11.54 -20.92
C ASP A 152 34.21 -10.01 -21.06
N ASN A 153 35.07 -9.52 -21.95
CA ASN A 153 35.25 -8.11 -22.29
C ASN A 153 33.95 -7.43 -22.77
N SER A 154 32.88 -8.19 -23.04
CA SER A 154 31.57 -7.61 -23.26
C SER A 154 31.06 -6.80 -22.06
N LEU A 155 31.53 -7.06 -20.84
CA LEU A 155 31.14 -6.29 -19.65
C LEU A 155 31.98 -5.02 -19.44
N SER A 156 33.28 -5.05 -19.77
CA SER A 156 34.18 -3.89 -19.67
C SER A 156 33.86 -2.80 -20.70
N LEU A 157 33.26 -3.18 -21.83
CA LEU A 157 32.79 -2.29 -22.89
C LEU A 157 31.43 -1.62 -22.59
N LYS A 158 30.72 -2.01 -21.52
CA LYS A 158 29.42 -1.42 -21.14
C LYS A 158 29.58 -0.23 -20.21
N ALA A 159 28.77 0.79 -20.41
CA ALA A 159 28.75 1.96 -19.53
C ALA A 159 28.08 1.65 -18.18
N LYS A 160 28.45 2.38 -17.13
CA LYS A 160 27.77 2.32 -15.82
C LYS A 160 26.44 3.07 -15.86
N VAL A 161 25.47 2.66 -15.04
CA VAL A 161 24.15 3.33 -14.95
C VAL A 161 24.29 4.62 -14.15
N THR A 162 23.83 5.73 -14.71
CA THR A 162 23.95 7.09 -14.15
C THR A 162 22.60 7.70 -13.74
N LEU A 163 22.61 8.76 -12.94
CA LEU A 163 21.38 9.52 -12.63
C LEU A 163 20.72 10.14 -13.88
N GLN A 164 21.51 10.43 -14.91
CA GLN A 164 20.99 10.95 -16.18
C GLN A 164 20.27 9.86 -16.98
N ASP A 165 20.74 8.60 -16.92
CA ASP A 165 20.06 7.45 -17.52
C ASP A 165 18.64 7.27 -16.95
N LEU A 166 18.45 7.40 -15.63
CA LEU A 166 17.13 7.31 -14.98
C LEU A 166 16.12 8.35 -15.49
N SER A 167 16.61 9.47 -16.02
CA SER A 167 15.80 10.57 -16.57
C SER A 167 15.61 10.47 -18.08
N ASN A 168 16.37 9.62 -18.75
CA ASN A 168 16.31 9.42 -20.19
C ASN A 168 15.06 8.60 -20.55
N ARG A 169 14.36 9.01 -21.61
CA ARG A 169 13.19 8.31 -22.14
C ARG A 169 13.50 6.86 -22.52
N GLU A 170 14.75 6.56 -22.86
CA GLU A 170 15.21 5.21 -23.19
C GLU A 170 15.15 4.23 -22.01
N PHE A 171 15.20 4.68 -20.75
CA PHE A 171 15.04 3.83 -19.56
C PHE A 171 13.61 3.82 -19.01
N LYS A 172 12.75 4.72 -19.48
CA LYS A 172 11.37 4.83 -18.99
C LYS A 172 10.49 3.74 -19.61
N ILE A 173 10.06 2.80 -18.78
CA ILE A 173 9.02 1.81 -19.14
C ILE A 173 7.77 2.53 -19.63
N HIS A 174 7.33 2.15 -20.82
CA HIS A 174 6.03 2.52 -21.37
C HIS A 174 4.98 1.52 -20.89
N ASP A 175 3.93 2.01 -20.23
CA ASP A 175 2.70 1.26 -19.96
C ASP A 175 1.68 1.64 -21.04
N PRO A 176 1.17 0.68 -21.84
CA PRO A 176 0.19 0.95 -22.89
C PRO A 176 -1.26 1.17 -22.38
N GLU A 177 -1.50 1.36 -21.08
CA GLU A 177 -2.79 1.84 -20.51
C GLU A 177 -4.01 0.99 -20.90
N VAL A 178 -3.86 -0.34 -21.01
CA VAL A 178 -4.81 -1.22 -21.72
C VAL A 178 -6.18 -1.31 -21.03
N LYS A 179 -7.26 -0.98 -21.77
CA LYS A 179 -8.65 -0.98 -21.30
C LYS A 179 -9.56 -1.78 -22.23
N TRP A 180 -10.17 -2.87 -21.75
CA TRP A 180 -11.15 -3.64 -22.54
C TRP A 180 -12.43 -2.85 -22.77
N ILE A 181 -12.83 -2.68 -24.03
CA ILE A 181 -14.11 -2.07 -24.40
C ILE A 181 -15.22 -3.10 -24.20
N ASN A 182 -15.06 -4.28 -24.81
CA ASN A 182 -16.08 -5.33 -24.86
C ASN A 182 -15.46 -6.74 -24.73
N ALA A 183 -16.02 -7.74 -25.43
CA ALA A 183 -15.54 -9.12 -25.42
C ALA A 183 -14.31 -9.36 -26.31
N LYS A 184 -14.12 -8.53 -27.36
CA LYS A 184 -13.10 -8.75 -28.40
C LYS A 184 -12.30 -7.49 -28.78
N GLU A 185 -12.74 -6.32 -28.33
CA GLU A 185 -12.05 -5.06 -28.60
C GLU A 185 -11.50 -4.44 -27.32
N LEU A 186 -10.26 -3.95 -27.41
CA LEU A 186 -9.55 -3.20 -26.38
C LEU A 186 -9.05 -1.86 -26.93
N LEU A 187 -8.86 -0.90 -26.03
CA LEU A 187 -8.04 0.29 -26.23
C LEU A 187 -6.66 0.06 -25.64
N TYR A 188 -5.64 0.58 -26.30
CA TYR A 188 -4.30 0.72 -25.76
C TYR A 188 -3.61 1.96 -26.35
N ARG A 189 -2.62 2.48 -25.63
CA ARG A 189 -1.74 3.56 -26.08
C ARG A 189 -0.46 2.98 -26.65
N THR A 190 0.07 3.62 -27.68
CA THR A 190 1.37 3.27 -28.29
C THR A 190 2.48 4.17 -27.75
N GLN A 191 3.74 3.74 -27.84
CA GLN A 191 4.91 4.58 -27.48
C GLN A 191 4.92 5.95 -28.18
N THR A 192 4.33 6.04 -29.37
CA THR A 192 4.15 7.28 -30.15
C THR A 192 3.04 8.20 -29.62
N GLY A 193 2.41 7.85 -28.50
CA GLY A 193 1.31 8.57 -27.85
C GLY A 193 -0.08 8.33 -28.44
N ASN A 194 -0.18 7.75 -29.65
CA ASN A 194 -1.45 7.46 -30.32
C ASN A 194 -2.30 6.44 -29.53
N VAL A 195 -3.61 6.68 -29.46
CA VAL A 195 -4.60 5.77 -28.83
C VAL A 195 -5.24 4.92 -29.92
N VAL A 196 -5.14 3.60 -29.77
CA VAL A 196 -5.52 2.60 -30.77
C VAL A 196 -6.56 1.65 -30.21
N LYS A 197 -7.63 1.40 -30.98
CA LYS A 197 -8.55 0.29 -30.77
C LYS A 197 -8.06 -0.93 -31.55
N LEU A 198 -7.95 -2.08 -30.89
CA LEU A 198 -7.61 -3.37 -31.49
C LEU A 198 -8.77 -4.36 -31.33
N ASN A 199 -9.14 -5.03 -32.42
CA ASN A 199 -9.98 -6.23 -32.41
C ASN A 199 -9.10 -7.49 -32.36
N VAL A 200 -9.11 -8.20 -31.25
CA VAL A 200 -8.17 -9.31 -30.97
C VAL A 200 -8.52 -10.61 -31.70
N GLU A 201 -9.73 -10.72 -32.26
CA GLU A 201 -10.16 -11.90 -33.04
C GLU A 201 -9.70 -11.81 -34.50
N ARG A 202 -9.65 -10.59 -35.06
CA ARG A 202 -9.27 -10.35 -36.45
C ARG A 202 -7.86 -9.78 -36.62
N ASN A 203 -7.24 -9.35 -35.53
CA ASN A 203 -6.02 -8.53 -35.51
C ASN A 203 -6.16 -7.23 -36.31
N GLU A 204 -7.38 -6.67 -36.37
CA GLU A 204 -7.69 -5.39 -37.01
C GLU A 204 -7.49 -4.24 -36.00
N SER A 205 -6.63 -3.27 -36.33
CA SER A 205 -6.37 -2.09 -35.49
C SER A 205 -6.78 -0.77 -36.16
N THR A 206 -7.27 0.16 -35.36
CA THR A 206 -7.75 1.48 -35.81
C THR A 206 -7.30 2.56 -34.82
N ILE A 207 -6.62 3.60 -35.29
CA ILE A 207 -6.26 4.77 -34.47
C ILE A 207 -7.56 5.54 -34.18
N LEU A 208 -7.87 5.77 -32.89
CA LEU A 208 -8.97 6.64 -32.49
C LEU A 208 -8.50 8.07 -32.22
N ILE A 209 -7.31 8.23 -31.65
CA ILE A 209 -6.76 9.54 -31.29
C ILE A 209 -5.29 9.62 -31.70
N GLU A 210 -4.96 10.57 -32.57
CA GLU A 210 -3.59 10.88 -32.96
C GLU A 210 -2.89 11.70 -31.87
N ASN A 211 -1.65 11.38 -31.54
CA ASN A 211 -0.87 12.07 -30.50
C ASN A 211 -0.75 13.58 -30.78
N LYS A 212 -0.59 13.98 -32.05
CA LYS A 212 -0.54 15.40 -32.47
C LYS A 212 -1.78 16.19 -32.04
N LYS A 213 -2.95 15.55 -31.99
CA LYS A 213 -4.20 16.16 -31.50
C LYS A 213 -4.13 16.36 -29.98
N CYS A 214 -3.64 15.39 -29.23
CA CYS A 214 -3.41 15.50 -27.77
C CYS A 214 -2.35 16.56 -27.41
N GLU A 215 -1.25 16.63 -28.15
CA GLU A 215 -0.18 17.61 -27.95
C GLU A 215 -0.67 19.04 -28.14
N THR A 216 -1.52 19.27 -29.15
CA THR A 216 -2.12 20.59 -29.45
C THR A 216 -2.93 21.14 -28.26
N PHE A 217 -3.59 20.26 -27.50
CA PHE A 217 -4.39 20.62 -26.32
C PHE A 217 -3.63 20.45 -24.99
N LYS A 218 -2.33 20.08 -25.01
CA LYS A 218 -1.54 19.72 -23.82
C LYS A 218 -2.23 18.71 -22.89
N VAL A 219 -2.90 17.72 -23.48
CA VAL A 219 -3.71 16.72 -22.76
C VAL A 219 -2.84 15.95 -21.78
N SER A 220 -3.23 15.94 -20.51
CA SER A 220 -2.54 15.23 -19.43
C SER A 220 -3.17 13.86 -19.16
N LYS A 221 -4.49 13.74 -19.26
CA LYS A 221 -5.26 12.48 -19.12
C LYS A 221 -6.43 12.47 -20.13
N TYR A 222 -6.89 11.30 -20.54
CA TYR A 222 -8.04 11.12 -21.43
C TYR A 222 -8.91 9.95 -20.98
N ASP A 223 -10.20 9.95 -21.32
CA ASP A 223 -11.02 8.73 -21.34
C ASP A 223 -12.08 8.76 -22.46
N VAL A 224 -12.35 7.61 -23.06
CA VAL A 224 -13.22 7.45 -24.24
C VAL A 224 -14.62 7.01 -23.81
N SER A 225 -15.65 7.57 -24.45
CA SER A 225 -17.05 7.26 -24.13
C SER A 225 -17.39 5.77 -24.40
N PRO A 226 -18.33 5.17 -23.64
CA PRO A 226 -18.79 3.80 -23.87
C PRO A 226 -19.27 3.50 -25.29
N ASP A 227 -19.84 4.50 -25.98
CA ASP A 227 -20.29 4.40 -27.36
C ASP A 227 -19.22 4.68 -28.43
N LEU A 228 -17.97 4.96 -28.02
CA LEU A 228 -16.82 5.29 -28.86
C LEU A 228 -17.00 6.50 -29.80
N LYS A 229 -17.91 7.44 -29.49
CA LYS A 229 -18.10 8.67 -30.29
C LYS A 229 -17.38 9.90 -29.73
N TYR A 230 -17.04 9.91 -28.45
CA TYR A 230 -16.44 11.06 -27.77
C TYR A 230 -15.22 10.67 -26.94
N VAL A 231 -14.35 11.65 -26.70
CA VAL A 231 -13.29 11.58 -25.69
C VAL A 231 -13.41 12.77 -24.74
N LEU A 232 -13.26 12.48 -23.45
CA LEU A 232 -13.08 13.43 -22.37
C LEU A 232 -11.57 13.67 -22.22
N LEU A 233 -11.12 14.90 -22.41
CA LEU A 233 -9.72 15.31 -22.27
C LEU A 233 -9.56 16.16 -21.01
N ALA A 234 -8.55 15.86 -20.19
CA ALA A 234 -8.17 16.66 -19.03
C ALA A 234 -6.82 17.37 -19.29
N TYR A 235 -6.77 18.67 -19.07
CA TYR A 235 -5.59 19.52 -19.24
C TYR A 235 -5.40 20.45 -18.04
N ASN A 236 -4.18 20.98 -17.88
CA ASN A 236 -3.75 21.70 -16.68
C ASN A 236 -4.07 20.92 -15.39
N VAL A 237 -3.68 19.64 -15.34
CA VAL A 237 -3.84 18.78 -14.17
C VAL A 237 -2.95 19.30 -13.03
N VAL A 238 -3.57 19.63 -11.89
CA VAL A 238 -2.90 20.02 -10.64
C VAL A 238 -3.23 18.96 -9.58
N PRO A 239 -2.28 18.11 -9.16
CA PRO A 239 -2.47 17.17 -8.05
C PRO A 239 -2.88 17.85 -6.75
N ILE A 240 -3.60 17.13 -5.88
CA ILE A 240 -3.97 17.58 -4.54
C ILE A 240 -3.28 16.67 -3.51
N TYR A 241 -3.64 15.38 -3.50
CA TYR A 241 -3.00 14.32 -2.69
C TYR A 241 -2.47 13.19 -3.62
N GLN A 242 -2.42 11.93 -3.19
CA GLN A 242 -1.85 10.79 -3.96
C GLN A 242 -2.53 10.54 -5.32
N HIS A 243 -3.86 10.68 -5.37
CA HIS A 243 -4.70 10.30 -6.49
C HIS A 243 -5.57 11.44 -7.01
N SER A 244 -6.00 12.35 -6.15
CA SER A 244 -6.84 13.51 -6.45
C SER A 244 -6.07 14.59 -7.21
N PHE A 245 -6.80 15.29 -8.08
CA PHE A 245 -6.29 16.38 -8.88
C PHE A 245 -7.46 17.26 -9.32
N THR A 246 -7.23 18.56 -9.44
CA THR A 246 -8.11 19.41 -10.25
C THR A 246 -7.62 19.44 -11.69
N ALA A 247 -8.53 19.60 -12.65
CA ALA A 247 -8.18 19.81 -14.05
C ALA A 247 -9.27 20.59 -14.78
N TYR A 248 -8.91 21.19 -15.91
CA TYR A 248 -9.87 21.69 -16.89
C TYR A 248 -10.21 20.56 -17.86
N TYR A 249 -11.48 20.46 -18.24
CA TYR A 249 -11.98 19.34 -19.03
C TYR A 249 -12.62 19.80 -20.35
N ALA A 250 -12.40 19.04 -21.43
CA ALA A 250 -13.04 19.24 -22.72
C ALA A 250 -13.62 17.93 -23.26
N LEU A 251 -14.84 18.01 -23.78
CA LEU A 251 -15.50 16.93 -24.52
C LEU A 251 -15.23 17.13 -26.01
N CYS A 252 -14.63 16.14 -26.66
CA CYS A 252 -14.24 16.21 -28.08
C CYS A 252 -14.90 15.08 -28.86
N ASN A 253 -15.50 15.39 -30.01
CA ASN A 253 -16.07 14.39 -30.92
C ASN A 253 -14.95 13.66 -31.68
N LEU A 254 -14.96 12.33 -31.70
CA LEU A 254 -13.88 11.54 -32.31
C LEU A 254 -13.88 11.57 -33.85
N LEU A 255 -15.00 11.94 -34.48
CA LEU A 255 -15.11 12.04 -35.95
C LEU A 255 -14.81 13.44 -36.47
N THR A 256 -15.42 14.47 -35.87
CA THR A 256 -15.26 15.87 -36.34
C THR A 256 -14.08 16.61 -35.67
N TRP A 257 -13.62 16.13 -34.50
CA TRP A 257 -12.68 16.82 -33.61
C TRP A 257 -13.15 18.22 -33.15
N GLU A 258 -14.45 18.49 -33.24
CA GLU A 258 -15.09 19.61 -32.55
C GLU A 258 -15.05 19.37 -31.04
N HIS A 259 -14.81 20.43 -30.28
CA HIS A 259 -14.57 20.36 -28.84
C HIS A 259 -15.37 21.42 -28.06
N ARG A 260 -15.77 21.06 -26.83
CA ARG A 260 -16.52 21.91 -25.91
C ARG A 260 -15.94 21.78 -24.51
N ASN A 261 -15.64 22.90 -23.85
CA ASN A 261 -15.24 22.89 -22.44
C ASN A 261 -16.40 22.37 -21.57
N LEU A 262 -16.12 21.37 -20.73
CA LEU A 262 -17.05 20.87 -19.72
C LEU A 262 -17.04 21.85 -18.54
N ASN A 263 -18.21 22.35 -18.17
CA ASN A 263 -18.39 23.37 -17.12
C ASN A 263 -19.68 23.10 -16.34
N PRO A 264 -19.80 23.58 -15.09
CA PRO A 264 -21.07 23.65 -14.38
C PRO A 264 -22.07 24.55 -15.13
N PRO A 265 -23.39 24.42 -14.87
CA PRO A 265 -24.37 25.41 -15.34
C PRO A 265 -24.00 26.83 -14.86
N GLU A 266 -24.27 27.84 -15.70
CA GLU A 266 -24.03 29.27 -15.43
C GLU A 266 -22.56 29.71 -15.20
N VAL A 267 -21.65 28.79 -14.93
CA VAL A 267 -20.20 29.02 -14.73
C VAL A 267 -19.41 28.73 -16.03
N LYS A 268 -18.24 29.36 -16.22
CA LYS A 268 -17.35 29.15 -17.38
C LYS A 268 -15.88 29.18 -16.99
N ASN A 269 -15.08 28.33 -17.65
CA ASN A 269 -13.64 28.20 -17.51
C ASN A 269 -13.18 28.03 -16.06
N VAL A 270 -13.75 27.05 -15.37
CA VAL A 270 -13.34 26.63 -14.02
C VAL A 270 -12.69 25.24 -14.07
N PRO A 271 -11.73 24.96 -13.16
CA PRO A 271 -11.28 23.59 -12.93
C PRO A 271 -12.39 22.77 -12.27
N LEU A 272 -12.42 21.47 -12.57
CA LEU A 272 -13.30 20.48 -11.93
C LEU A 272 -12.43 19.54 -11.09
N GLN A 273 -12.99 19.05 -9.98
CA GLN A 273 -12.32 18.12 -9.06
C GLN A 273 -12.32 16.68 -9.60
N TYR A 274 -13.28 16.37 -10.48
CA TYR A 274 -13.37 15.12 -11.21
C TYR A 274 -14.28 15.30 -12.43
N ALA A 275 -14.02 14.55 -13.49
CA ALA A 275 -15.02 14.22 -14.51
C ALA A 275 -14.74 12.82 -15.09
N GLY A 276 -15.79 12.08 -15.40
CA GLY A 276 -15.69 10.72 -15.93
C GLY A 276 -16.99 10.19 -16.52
N TRP A 277 -16.86 9.31 -17.51
CA TRP A 277 -18.01 8.65 -18.16
C TRP A 277 -18.68 7.65 -17.21
N GLY A 278 -20.00 7.48 -17.38
CA GLY A 278 -20.73 6.33 -16.87
C GLY A 278 -20.55 5.10 -17.76
N PRO A 279 -21.16 3.95 -17.41
CA PRO A 279 -20.92 2.68 -18.08
C PRO A 279 -21.67 2.51 -19.42
N LYS A 280 -22.53 3.47 -19.80
CA LYS A 280 -23.47 3.36 -20.93
C LYS A 280 -23.53 4.63 -21.79
N ASP A 281 -23.67 4.44 -23.09
CA ASP A 281 -23.85 5.47 -24.12
C ASP A 281 -22.85 6.65 -24.02
N GLN A 282 -23.33 7.83 -23.62
CA GLN A 282 -22.57 9.08 -23.49
C GLN A 282 -22.82 9.78 -22.14
N GLN A 283 -23.36 9.05 -21.16
CA GLN A 283 -23.67 9.63 -19.86
C GLN A 283 -22.37 9.88 -19.08
N LEU A 284 -22.30 10.96 -18.31
CA LEU A 284 -21.12 11.33 -17.52
C LEU A 284 -21.51 12.06 -16.24
N ILE A 285 -20.59 12.09 -15.28
CA ILE A 285 -20.64 13.03 -14.15
C ILE A 285 -19.36 13.86 -14.06
N PHE A 286 -19.48 14.99 -13.38
CA PHE A 286 -18.35 15.78 -12.90
C PHE A 286 -18.63 16.32 -11.49
N VAL A 287 -17.57 16.64 -10.75
CA VAL A 287 -17.65 17.17 -9.39
C VAL A 287 -17.02 18.56 -9.34
N PHE A 288 -17.76 19.50 -8.74
CA PHE A 288 -17.40 20.90 -8.61
C PHE A 288 -17.99 21.43 -7.29
N GLU A 289 -17.20 22.18 -6.50
CA GLU A 289 -17.56 22.64 -5.15
C GLU A 289 -18.08 21.50 -4.25
N ASN A 290 -17.44 20.32 -4.32
CA ASN A 290 -17.86 19.08 -3.65
C ASN A 290 -19.29 18.59 -3.97
N ASN A 291 -19.89 19.07 -5.06
CA ASN A 291 -21.23 18.70 -5.51
C ASN A 291 -21.17 17.91 -6.84
N ILE A 292 -21.95 16.83 -6.95
CA ILE A 292 -22.00 15.97 -8.14
C ILE A 292 -22.99 16.54 -9.17
N TYR A 293 -22.54 16.68 -10.41
CA TYR A 293 -23.33 17.07 -11.57
C TYR A 293 -23.37 15.93 -12.59
N TYR A 294 -24.50 15.77 -13.28
CA TYR A 294 -24.76 14.70 -14.25
C TYR A 294 -25.19 15.24 -15.60
N GLN A 295 -24.71 14.63 -16.68
CA GLN A 295 -25.21 14.78 -18.04
C GLN A 295 -25.58 13.40 -18.60
N MET A 296 -26.78 13.29 -19.17
CA MET A 296 -27.27 12.05 -19.79
C MET A 296 -26.61 11.78 -21.15
N ASN A 297 -26.23 12.87 -21.85
CA ASN A 297 -25.42 12.87 -23.07
C ASN A 297 -24.69 14.22 -23.21
N VAL A 298 -23.76 14.33 -24.15
CA VAL A 298 -22.92 15.53 -24.33
C VAL A 298 -23.74 16.81 -24.52
N ASP A 299 -24.85 16.75 -25.25
CA ASP A 299 -25.69 17.90 -25.57
C ASP A 299 -26.62 18.34 -24.43
N SER A 300 -26.97 17.44 -23.52
CA SER A 300 -27.87 17.73 -22.38
C SER A 300 -27.30 18.80 -21.43
N ARG A 301 -28.18 19.62 -20.84
CA ARG A 301 -27.79 20.52 -19.74
C ARG A 301 -27.43 19.67 -18.51
N ALA A 302 -26.29 19.98 -17.88
CA ALA A 302 -25.89 19.32 -16.64
C ALA A 302 -26.91 19.62 -15.52
N ILE A 303 -27.33 18.59 -14.81
CA ILE A 303 -28.19 18.68 -13.62
C ILE A 303 -27.34 18.44 -12.37
N ARG A 304 -27.55 19.24 -11.31
CA ARG A 304 -26.91 19.02 -10.01
C ARG A 304 -27.67 17.91 -9.28
N LEU A 305 -27.01 16.79 -9.00
CA LEU A 305 -27.60 15.67 -8.27
C LEU A 305 -27.66 15.93 -6.77
N VAL A 306 -26.61 16.55 -6.21
CA VAL A 306 -26.48 16.81 -4.77
C VAL A 306 -26.00 18.24 -4.53
N ALA A 307 -26.50 18.86 -3.46
CA ALA A 307 -26.31 20.28 -3.14
C ALA A 307 -25.79 20.53 -1.70
N THR A 308 -25.36 19.47 -1.02
CA THR A 308 -24.83 19.50 0.37
C THR A 308 -23.31 19.72 0.43
N GLY A 309 -22.63 19.72 -0.71
CA GLY A 309 -21.18 19.88 -0.80
C GLY A 309 -20.75 21.25 -0.28
N ARG A 310 -19.76 21.23 0.61
CA ARG A 310 -19.05 22.40 1.11
C ARG A 310 -17.57 22.16 0.90
N GLU A 311 -16.93 23.06 0.15
CA GLU A 311 -15.51 22.96 -0.18
C GLU A 311 -14.67 22.71 1.08
N GLY A 312 -13.71 21.79 0.97
CA GLY A 312 -12.81 21.40 2.07
C GLY A 312 -13.42 20.56 3.20
N VAL A 313 -14.75 20.51 3.39
CA VAL A 313 -15.35 19.95 4.64
C VAL A 313 -16.51 18.96 4.45
N VAL A 314 -17.28 19.03 3.37
CA VAL A 314 -18.33 18.04 3.07
C VAL A 314 -18.18 17.62 1.62
N PHE A 315 -17.78 16.38 1.39
CA PHE A 315 -17.43 15.81 0.09
C PHE A 315 -18.53 14.83 -0.36
N ASN A 316 -19.02 14.97 -1.59
CA ASN A 316 -19.99 14.04 -2.18
C ASN A 316 -19.37 13.35 -3.40
N GLY A 317 -19.28 12.02 -3.39
CA GLY A 317 -18.75 11.23 -4.49
C GLY A 317 -17.23 11.30 -4.68
N LEU A 318 -16.53 12.08 -3.85
CA LEU A 318 -15.08 12.10 -3.72
C LEU A 318 -14.68 11.85 -2.26
N SER A 319 -13.47 11.32 -2.07
CA SER A 319 -12.86 11.12 -0.76
C SER A 319 -12.42 12.45 -0.12
N ASP A 320 -12.39 12.50 1.22
CA ASP A 320 -11.52 13.43 1.95
C ASP A 320 -10.07 12.91 1.97
N TRP A 321 -9.18 13.58 2.70
CA TRP A 321 -7.79 13.15 2.86
C TRP A 321 -7.66 11.74 3.48
N LEU A 322 -8.40 11.44 4.56
CA LEU A 322 -8.32 10.15 5.24
C LEU A 322 -8.89 9.02 4.37
N TYR A 323 -10.01 9.26 3.68
CA TYR A 323 -10.56 8.27 2.77
C TYR A 323 -9.68 8.05 1.54
N GLU A 324 -9.01 9.08 1.03
CA GLU A 324 -8.08 8.92 -0.07
C GLU A 324 -6.81 8.18 0.34
N GLU A 325 -6.07 8.69 1.33
CA GLU A 325 -4.74 8.18 1.68
C GLU A 325 -4.79 6.90 2.53
N GLU A 326 -5.82 6.65 3.35
CA GLU A 326 -5.80 5.52 4.32
C GLU A 326 -7.00 4.56 4.33
N ILE A 327 -8.21 4.99 3.96
CA ILE A 327 -9.39 4.07 3.93
C ILE A 327 -9.59 3.43 2.56
N LEU A 328 -9.94 4.19 1.52
CA LEU A 328 -10.31 3.66 0.20
C LEU A 328 -9.11 3.47 -0.75
N LYS A 329 -8.00 4.19 -0.53
CA LYS A 329 -6.82 4.20 -1.43
C LYS A 329 -7.20 4.66 -2.86
N THR A 330 -8.07 5.66 -2.94
CA THR A 330 -8.55 6.35 -4.16
C THR A 330 -9.32 7.62 -3.81
N HIS A 331 -9.31 8.63 -4.69
CA HIS A 331 -10.16 9.82 -4.55
C HIS A 331 -11.62 9.57 -4.97
N ILE A 332 -11.90 8.46 -5.66
CA ILE A 332 -13.24 8.15 -6.21
C ILE A 332 -14.09 7.47 -5.14
N ALA A 333 -15.10 8.18 -4.64
CA ALA A 333 -16.08 7.67 -3.69
C ALA A 333 -17.50 7.59 -4.31
N HIS A 334 -17.58 7.25 -5.60
CA HIS A 334 -18.84 7.03 -6.33
C HIS A 334 -18.76 5.82 -7.26
N TRP A 335 -19.89 5.13 -7.45
CA TRP A 335 -19.97 3.86 -8.15
C TRP A 335 -21.27 3.77 -8.97
N TRP A 336 -21.15 3.64 -10.29
CA TRP A 336 -22.29 3.48 -11.20
C TRP A 336 -22.89 2.07 -11.17
N SER A 337 -24.21 1.95 -11.28
CA SER A 337 -24.87 0.65 -11.50
C SER A 337 -24.46 0.07 -12.86
N PRO A 338 -24.42 -1.28 -13.05
CA PRO A 338 -23.96 -1.90 -14.30
C PRO A 338 -24.74 -1.53 -15.56
N ASP A 339 -25.98 -1.05 -15.43
CA ASP A 339 -26.84 -0.55 -16.51
C ASP A 339 -26.79 0.99 -16.69
N GLY A 340 -26.08 1.69 -15.81
CA GLY A 340 -26.00 3.16 -15.78
C GLY A 340 -27.23 3.87 -15.22
N GLY A 341 -28.25 3.17 -14.73
CA GLY A 341 -29.50 3.78 -14.25
C GLY A 341 -29.44 4.40 -12.85
N ARG A 342 -28.41 4.09 -12.04
CA ARG A 342 -28.22 4.58 -10.67
C ARG A 342 -26.76 4.96 -10.42
N LEU A 343 -26.55 5.88 -9.49
CA LEU A 343 -25.24 6.22 -8.96
C LEU A 343 -25.26 6.07 -7.44
N ALA A 344 -24.40 5.20 -6.92
CA ALA A 344 -24.05 5.19 -5.50
C ALA A 344 -22.94 6.21 -5.26
N TYR A 345 -22.98 6.96 -4.15
CA TYR A 345 -21.92 7.89 -3.75
C TYR A 345 -21.83 8.00 -2.24
N ALA A 346 -20.62 8.10 -1.72
CA ALA A 346 -20.40 8.44 -0.32
C ALA A 346 -20.57 9.95 -0.12
N THR A 347 -21.13 10.32 1.03
CA THR A 347 -21.09 11.68 1.59
C THR A 347 -20.19 11.62 2.81
N ILE A 348 -19.05 12.30 2.76
CA ILE A 348 -18.07 12.39 3.86
C ILE A 348 -18.16 13.78 4.47
N ASN A 349 -18.17 13.86 5.80
CA ASN A 349 -18.39 15.09 6.55
C ASN A 349 -17.35 15.27 7.66
N ASP A 350 -16.47 16.24 7.45
CA ASP A 350 -15.33 16.58 8.30
C ASP A 350 -15.63 17.71 9.31
N THR A 351 -16.89 18.12 9.47
CA THR A 351 -17.28 19.28 10.32
C THR A 351 -16.77 19.22 11.77
N LYS A 352 -16.40 18.03 12.28
CA LYS A 352 -15.80 17.83 13.62
C LYS A 352 -14.30 17.52 13.60
N VAL A 353 -13.75 17.16 12.44
CA VAL A 353 -12.36 16.72 12.31
C VAL A 353 -11.44 17.92 12.54
N PRO A 354 -10.34 17.81 13.31
CA PRO A 354 -9.40 18.92 13.45
C PRO A 354 -8.77 19.32 12.10
N THR A 355 -8.54 20.61 11.90
CA THR A 355 -7.79 21.11 10.74
C THR A 355 -6.28 21.08 11.01
N MET A 356 -5.50 20.66 10.01
CA MET A 356 -4.06 20.88 9.95
C MET A 356 -3.75 22.10 9.09
N GLU A 357 -2.70 22.84 9.46
CA GLU A 357 -2.17 23.96 8.68
C GLU A 357 -0.87 23.55 7.98
N ILE A 358 -0.82 23.73 6.67
CA ILE A 358 0.38 23.58 5.85
C ILE A 358 0.93 24.97 5.52
N PRO A 359 2.16 25.31 5.94
CA PRO A 359 2.78 26.57 5.55
C PRO A 359 3.26 26.51 4.09
N VAL A 360 2.88 27.53 3.32
CA VAL A 360 3.45 27.83 2.00
C VAL A 360 4.46 28.96 2.20
N TYR A 361 5.58 28.96 1.49
CA TYR A 361 6.67 29.94 1.63
C TYR A 361 6.97 30.74 0.36
N THR A 362 6.47 30.31 -0.79
CA THR A 362 6.78 30.87 -2.12
C THR A 362 5.52 31.37 -2.86
N GLY A 363 5.73 31.99 -4.04
CA GLY A 363 4.66 32.44 -4.92
C GLY A 363 4.11 33.85 -4.65
N SER A 364 3.90 34.22 -3.38
CA SER A 364 3.38 35.55 -2.98
C SER A 364 4.35 36.33 -2.08
N LEU A 365 4.25 37.66 -2.10
CA LEU A 365 5.02 38.54 -1.20
C LEU A 365 4.69 38.30 0.28
N TYR A 366 3.42 37.99 0.55
CA TYR A 366 2.94 37.51 1.85
C TYR A 366 2.47 36.07 1.66
N PRO A 367 3.25 35.06 2.11
CA PRO A 367 2.80 33.67 2.11
C PRO A 367 1.55 33.45 2.97
N THR A 368 0.81 32.39 2.67
CA THR A 368 -0.44 32.01 3.35
C THR A 368 -0.39 30.53 3.76
N VAL A 369 -0.96 30.19 4.92
CA VAL A 369 -1.21 28.78 5.24
C VAL A 369 -2.33 28.21 4.35
N ARG A 370 -2.21 26.93 3.97
CA ARG A 370 -3.31 26.12 3.46
C ARG A 370 -3.87 25.30 4.60
N THR A 371 -5.19 25.16 4.68
CA THR A 371 -5.86 24.38 5.73
C THR A 371 -6.72 23.28 5.14
N TYR A 372 -6.77 22.14 5.82
CA TYR A 372 -7.55 20.96 5.46
C TYR A 372 -7.81 20.12 6.70
N HIS A 373 -8.82 19.26 6.66
CA HIS A 373 -9.14 18.37 7.78
C HIS A 373 -8.21 17.14 7.79
N TYR A 374 -7.64 16.84 8.96
CA TYR A 374 -6.73 15.71 9.17
C TYR A 374 -6.93 15.15 10.59
N PRO A 375 -7.48 13.94 10.75
CA PRO A 375 -7.63 13.31 12.06
C PRO A 375 -6.33 12.64 12.50
N LYS A 376 -5.67 13.21 13.51
CA LYS A 376 -4.54 12.58 14.22
C LYS A 376 -5.04 11.49 15.17
N ALA A 377 -4.16 10.60 15.63
CA ALA A 377 -4.55 9.47 16.48
C ALA A 377 -5.33 9.89 17.73
N GLY A 378 -6.54 9.35 17.90
CA GLY A 378 -7.46 9.69 18.98
C GLY A 378 -8.35 10.92 18.75
N CYS A 379 -8.26 11.62 17.62
CA CYS A 379 -9.16 12.74 17.28
C CYS A 379 -10.53 12.26 16.75
N ASP A 380 -11.47 13.18 16.56
CA ASP A 380 -12.71 12.93 15.81
C ASP A 380 -12.39 12.63 14.33
N ASN A 381 -13.06 11.62 13.76
CA ASN A 381 -12.90 11.15 12.38
C ASN A 381 -14.03 11.66 11.45
N PRO A 382 -13.82 11.66 10.11
CA PRO A 382 -14.89 11.87 9.13
C PRO A 382 -16.12 11.01 9.38
N VAL A 383 -17.30 11.62 9.41
CA VAL A 383 -18.58 10.89 9.41
C VAL A 383 -18.96 10.60 7.97
N VAL A 384 -19.07 9.32 7.61
CA VAL A 384 -19.48 8.87 6.27
C VAL A 384 -20.96 8.43 6.27
N SER A 385 -21.62 8.59 5.13
CA SER A 385 -22.89 7.94 4.79
C SER A 385 -22.88 7.53 3.32
N LEU A 386 -23.62 6.47 2.95
CA LEU A 386 -23.67 5.98 1.57
C LEU A 386 -25.07 6.20 0.99
N HIS A 387 -25.14 6.95 -0.11
CA HIS A 387 -26.38 7.32 -0.78
C HIS A 387 -26.45 6.69 -2.15
N VAL A 388 -27.65 6.37 -2.61
CA VAL A 388 -27.92 6.02 -4.02
C VAL A 388 -28.95 6.99 -4.59
N VAL A 389 -28.65 7.56 -5.75
CA VAL A 389 -29.60 8.35 -6.55
C VAL A 389 -30.00 7.60 -7.82
N ASN A 390 -31.29 7.61 -8.11
CA ASN A 390 -31.85 7.16 -9.39
C ASN A 390 -31.67 8.22 -10.47
N LEU A 391 -31.08 7.86 -11.61
CA LEU A 391 -30.81 8.78 -12.72
C LEU A 391 -31.91 8.78 -13.80
N ASN A 392 -32.83 7.81 -13.74
CA ASN A 392 -33.90 7.63 -14.72
C ASN A 392 -35.25 8.11 -14.16
N GLY A 393 -35.66 9.32 -14.52
CA GLY A 393 -36.91 9.93 -14.03
C GLY A 393 -36.68 10.75 -12.75
N PRO A 394 -37.54 10.66 -11.72
CA PRO A 394 -37.37 11.41 -10.49
C PRO A 394 -36.07 11.05 -9.75
N LEU A 395 -35.33 12.09 -9.34
CA LEU A 395 -34.11 12.00 -8.53
C LEU A 395 -34.46 11.66 -7.07
N HIS A 396 -34.87 10.42 -6.82
CA HIS A 396 -34.98 9.90 -5.46
C HIS A 396 -33.59 9.50 -4.95
N HIS A 397 -33.21 10.08 -3.81
CA HIS A 397 -32.03 9.72 -3.04
C HIS A 397 -32.45 8.77 -1.92
N VAL A 398 -31.67 7.72 -1.71
CA VAL A 398 -31.91 6.70 -0.69
C VAL A 398 -30.61 6.42 0.04
N GLU A 399 -30.58 6.60 1.35
CA GLU A 399 -29.43 6.27 2.20
C GLU A 399 -29.42 4.76 2.50
N MET A 400 -28.23 4.15 2.48
CA MET A 400 -28.04 2.72 2.77
C MET A 400 -27.88 2.52 4.28
N THR A 401 -28.75 1.73 4.90
CA THR A 401 -28.82 1.58 6.37
C THR A 401 -27.57 0.91 6.93
N LEU A 402 -26.97 1.49 7.98
CA LEU A 402 -25.91 0.85 8.77
C LEU A 402 -26.35 -0.55 9.27
N PRO A 403 -25.47 -1.58 9.30
CA PRO A 403 -25.77 -2.82 10.01
C PRO A 403 -25.99 -2.57 11.51
N ASP A 404 -27.03 -3.20 12.07
CA ASP A 404 -27.35 -3.14 13.50
C ASP A 404 -26.35 -3.99 14.32
N ASP A 405 -25.25 -3.35 14.72
CA ASP A 405 -24.25 -3.92 15.62
C ASP A 405 -23.66 -2.80 16.50
N GLN A 406 -23.75 -2.96 17.83
CA GLN A 406 -23.29 -1.95 18.79
C GLN A 406 -21.77 -1.72 18.78
N ARG A 407 -21.00 -2.55 18.06
CA ARG A 407 -19.54 -2.44 17.86
C ARG A 407 -19.19 -1.52 16.66
N MET A 408 -20.19 -1.11 15.88
CA MET A 408 -20.08 -0.26 14.68
C MET A 408 -20.44 1.22 14.92
N ARG A 409 -20.31 1.72 16.15
CA ARG A 409 -20.64 3.13 16.51
C ARG A 409 -19.83 4.17 15.72
N GLU A 410 -18.54 3.89 15.56
CA GLU A 410 -17.64 4.62 14.68
C GLU A 410 -17.06 3.63 13.69
N TYR A 411 -17.11 3.98 12.40
CA TYR A 411 -16.85 3.04 11.32
C TYR A 411 -16.34 3.74 10.07
N TYR A 412 -15.78 2.94 9.16
CA TYR A 412 -15.36 3.32 7.83
C TYR A 412 -16.11 2.48 6.79
N ILE A 413 -16.42 3.08 5.64
CA ILE A 413 -16.83 2.32 4.45
C ILE A 413 -15.58 2.04 3.63
N THR A 414 -15.20 0.77 3.49
CA THR A 414 -13.92 0.35 2.89
C THR A 414 -14.04 -0.18 1.47
N MET A 415 -15.22 -0.69 1.10
CA MET A 415 -15.51 -1.21 -0.24
C MET A 415 -17.00 -1.03 -0.52
N VAL A 416 -17.33 -0.51 -1.71
CA VAL A 416 -18.70 -0.43 -2.24
C VAL A 416 -18.69 -0.99 -3.65
N LYS A 417 -19.59 -1.94 -3.95
CA LYS A 417 -19.65 -2.57 -5.27
C LYS A 417 -21.04 -3.07 -5.62
N TRP A 418 -21.49 -2.76 -6.84
CA TRP A 418 -22.76 -3.27 -7.36
C TRP A 418 -22.69 -4.78 -7.62
N ALA A 419 -23.62 -5.51 -7.02
CA ALA A 419 -23.85 -6.94 -7.25
C ALA A 419 -24.84 -7.18 -8.41
N THR A 420 -25.81 -6.28 -8.58
CA THR A 420 -26.74 -6.18 -9.72
C THR A 420 -27.04 -4.70 -10.01
N SER A 421 -27.95 -4.37 -10.92
CA SER A 421 -28.46 -2.99 -11.08
C SER A 421 -29.22 -2.43 -9.87
N THR A 422 -29.66 -3.28 -8.94
CA THR A 422 -30.50 -2.92 -7.79
C THR A 422 -29.92 -3.32 -6.44
N LYS A 423 -28.83 -4.09 -6.42
CA LYS A 423 -28.17 -4.53 -5.19
C LYS A 423 -26.74 -4.02 -5.13
N VAL A 424 -26.41 -3.34 -4.05
CA VAL A 424 -25.05 -2.84 -3.76
C VAL A 424 -24.50 -3.57 -2.54
N ALA A 425 -23.29 -4.12 -2.65
CA ALA A 425 -22.55 -4.68 -1.54
C ALA A 425 -21.67 -3.61 -0.90
N VAL A 426 -21.58 -3.63 0.43
CA VAL A 426 -20.88 -2.61 1.23
C VAL A 426 -20.10 -3.32 2.33
N ASN A 427 -18.80 -3.03 2.45
CA ASN A 427 -17.97 -3.51 3.55
C ASN A 427 -17.75 -2.40 4.59
N TRP A 428 -18.33 -2.59 5.76
CA TRP A 428 -18.27 -1.66 6.89
C TRP A 428 -17.24 -2.17 7.89
N LEU A 429 -16.21 -1.37 8.19
CA LEU A 429 -15.12 -1.70 9.10
C LEU A 429 -15.21 -0.78 10.33
N ASN A 430 -15.16 -1.30 11.56
CA ASN A 430 -15.20 -0.42 12.75
C ASN A 430 -13.93 0.44 12.88
N ARG A 431 -13.97 1.51 13.68
CA ARG A 431 -12.81 2.42 13.90
C ARG A 431 -11.56 1.69 14.41
N ALA A 432 -11.73 0.70 15.28
CA ALA A 432 -10.65 -0.16 15.77
C ALA A 432 -10.12 -1.17 14.72
N GLN A 433 -10.76 -1.24 13.55
CA GLN A 433 -10.38 -2.02 12.38
C GLN A 433 -10.19 -3.52 12.66
N ASN A 434 -10.98 -4.07 13.59
CA ASN A 434 -10.90 -5.45 14.05
C ASN A 434 -12.18 -6.27 13.82
N ILE A 435 -13.28 -5.61 13.43
CA ILE A 435 -14.55 -6.22 13.02
C ILE A 435 -14.97 -5.61 11.68
N SER A 436 -15.26 -6.46 10.69
CA SER A 436 -15.78 -6.02 9.38
C SER A 436 -17.03 -6.78 9.00
N ILE A 437 -18.05 -6.05 8.57
CA ILE A 437 -19.36 -6.56 8.18
C ILE A 437 -19.56 -6.32 6.68
N LEU A 438 -19.77 -7.39 5.93
CA LEU A 438 -20.19 -7.30 4.53
C LEU A 438 -21.72 -7.37 4.46
N THR A 439 -22.35 -6.29 3.97
CA THR A 439 -23.79 -6.26 3.68
C THR A 439 -24.06 -6.31 2.18
N ILE A 440 -25.27 -6.73 1.82
CA ILE A 440 -25.88 -6.43 0.52
C ILE A 440 -27.16 -5.63 0.79
N CYS A 441 -27.23 -4.43 0.20
CA CYS A 441 -28.31 -3.47 0.35
C CYS A 441 -29.14 -3.36 -0.92
N ASP A 442 -30.44 -3.13 -0.78
CA ASP A 442 -31.33 -2.84 -1.91
C ASP A 442 -31.34 -1.34 -2.22
N ALA A 443 -30.87 -0.99 -3.40
CA ALA A 443 -30.71 0.37 -3.91
C ALA A 443 -32.05 1.07 -4.25
N THR A 444 -33.19 0.46 -3.94
CA THR A 444 -34.54 1.05 -4.03
C THR A 444 -35.16 1.36 -2.66
N THR A 445 -34.78 0.66 -1.59
CA THR A 445 -35.35 0.83 -0.23
C THR A 445 -34.35 1.27 0.83
N GLY A 446 -33.04 1.16 0.56
CA GLY A 446 -31.96 1.47 1.51
C GLY A 446 -31.62 0.33 2.46
N ILE A 447 -32.46 -0.70 2.56
CA ILE A 447 -32.33 -1.77 3.55
C ILE A 447 -31.10 -2.63 3.23
N CYS A 448 -30.14 -2.64 4.15
CA CYS A 448 -28.96 -3.49 4.11
C CYS A 448 -29.15 -4.80 4.87
N THR A 449 -28.75 -5.91 4.25
CA THR A 449 -28.75 -7.25 4.89
C THR A 449 -27.32 -7.72 5.14
N LYS A 450 -26.98 -8.11 6.37
CA LYS A 450 -25.69 -8.75 6.71
C LYS A 450 -25.55 -10.06 5.93
N LYS A 451 -24.36 -10.33 5.37
CA LYS A 451 -24.06 -11.51 4.52
C LYS A 451 -22.79 -12.24 4.96
N HIS A 452 -21.84 -11.52 5.53
CA HIS A 452 -20.63 -12.11 6.11
C HIS A 452 -20.05 -11.18 7.19
N GLU A 453 -19.28 -11.75 8.11
CA GLU A 453 -18.52 -11.04 9.14
C GLU A 453 -17.17 -11.73 9.33
N ASP A 454 -16.09 -10.95 9.36
CA ASP A 454 -14.77 -11.42 9.80
C ASP A 454 -14.33 -10.59 11.02
N GLU A 455 -13.68 -11.27 11.96
CA GLU A 455 -13.09 -10.67 13.16
C GLU A 455 -11.60 -11.01 13.26
N SER A 456 -10.83 -10.11 13.89
CA SER A 456 -9.41 -10.28 14.15
C SER A 456 -9.06 -9.88 15.57
N GLU A 457 -8.23 -10.68 16.24
CA GLU A 457 -7.61 -10.28 17.51
C GLU A 457 -6.61 -9.13 17.32
N ALA A 458 -6.11 -8.90 16.11
CA ALA A 458 -5.19 -7.82 15.76
C ALA A 458 -5.93 -6.70 15.01
N TRP A 459 -5.79 -6.66 13.69
CA TRP A 459 -6.61 -5.84 12.79
C TRP A 459 -7.04 -6.68 11.58
N LEU A 460 -7.93 -6.13 10.77
CA LEU A 460 -8.36 -6.69 9.49
C LEU A 460 -7.67 -5.94 8.36
N HIS A 461 -6.92 -6.67 7.54
CA HIS A 461 -6.12 -6.15 6.43
C HIS A 461 -6.79 -6.48 5.08
N ARG A 462 -6.47 -5.72 4.03
CA ARG A 462 -7.05 -5.84 2.66
C ARG A 462 -8.59 -5.71 2.60
N GLN A 463 -9.14 -4.75 3.34
CA GLN A 463 -10.59 -4.55 3.48
C GLN A 463 -11.26 -3.85 2.28
N ASN A 464 -10.45 -3.37 1.32
CA ASN A 464 -10.92 -2.78 0.07
C ASN A 464 -11.24 -3.81 -1.03
N GLU A 465 -11.02 -5.11 -0.78
CA GLU A 465 -11.08 -6.11 -1.85
C GLU A 465 -12.50 -6.39 -2.33
N GLU A 466 -12.76 -5.89 -3.54
CA GLU A 466 -14.01 -6.09 -4.26
C GLU A 466 -14.36 -7.58 -4.44
N PRO A 467 -15.52 -8.05 -3.94
CA PRO A 467 -16.04 -9.36 -4.31
C PRO A 467 -16.38 -9.42 -5.81
N ILE A 468 -16.36 -10.63 -6.38
CA ILE A 468 -16.85 -10.91 -7.73
C ILE A 468 -18.18 -11.66 -7.63
N PHE A 469 -19.24 -11.08 -8.20
CA PHE A 469 -20.59 -11.65 -8.19
C PHE A 469 -20.86 -12.53 -9.43
N SER A 470 -21.72 -13.52 -9.23
CA SER A 470 -22.53 -14.17 -10.29
C SER A 470 -23.53 -13.18 -10.88
N LYS A 471 -24.02 -13.42 -12.11
CA LYS A 471 -24.89 -12.45 -12.81
C LYS A 471 -26.28 -12.27 -12.19
N ASP A 472 -26.73 -13.21 -11.37
CA ASP A 472 -27.96 -13.13 -10.58
C ASP A 472 -27.76 -12.56 -9.16
N GLY A 473 -26.50 -12.29 -8.78
CA GLY A 473 -26.12 -11.80 -7.45
C GLY A 473 -26.27 -12.82 -6.31
N ARG A 474 -26.51 -14.11 -6.58
CA ARG A 474 -26.77 -15.14 -5.54
C ARG A 474 -25.51 -15.80 -4.99
N LYS A 475 -24.45 -15.84 -5.79
CA LYS A 475 -23.10 -16.26 -5.40
C LYS A 475 -22.13 -15.10 -5.51
N PHE A 476 -21.16 -15.03 -4.59
CA PHE A 476 -20.00 -14.17 -4.75
C PHE A 476 -18.72 -14.80 -4.23
N PHE A 477 -17.60 -14.36 -4.79
CA PHE A 477 -16.26 -14.81 -4.41
C PHE A 477 -15.48 -13.64 -3.84
N PHE A 478 -14.89 -13.83 -2.66
CA PHE A 478 -14.11 -12.81 -1.96
C PHE A 478 -12.87 -13.46 -1.32
N VAL A 479 -11.86 -12.66 -0.99
CA VAL A 479 -10.64 -13.15 -0.33
C VAL A 479 -10.74 -12.85 1.16
N ARG A 480 -10.44 -13.85 2.01
CA ARG A 480 -10.35 -13.65 3.46
C ARG A 480 -9.30 -14.57 4.09
N ALA A 481 -8.88 -14.25 5.31
CA ALA A 481 -7.89 -15.03 6.04
C ALA A 481 -8.52 -16.29 6.66
N ILE A 482 -8.27 -17.47 6.06
CA ILE A 482 -8.74 -18.77 6.57
C ILE A 482 -7.60 -19.53 7.26
N PRO A 483 -7.87 -20.30 8.35
CA PRO A 483 -6.83 -21.08 9.03
C PRO A 483 -6.18 -22.15 8.14
N GLN A 484 -4.86 -22.31 8.25
CA GLN A 484 -4.06 -23.36 7.62
C GLN A 484 -3.28 -24.14 8.69
N ALA A 485 -4.02 -24.96 9.45
CA ALA A 485 -3.50 -25.73 10.59
C ALA A 485 -2.61 -24.87 11.52
N GLY A 486 -1.42 -25.35 11.88
CA GLY A 486 -0.49 -24.67 12.80
C GLY A 486 0.29 -23.49 12.20
N ARG A 487 0.11 -23.14 10.92
CA ARG A 487 0.89 -22.08 10.24
C ARG A 487 0.23 -20.70 10.29
N GLY A 488 -0.98 -20.60 10.83
CA GLY A 488 -1.74 -19.35 11.00
C GLY A 488 -2.95 -19.29 10.08
N LYS A 489 -3.33 -18.08 9.63
CA LYS A 489 -4.35 -17.88 8.59
C LYS A 489 -3.70 -17.33 7.32
N PHE A 490 -4.20 -17.74 6.16
CA PHE A 490 -3.76 -17.26 4.84
C PHE A 490 -4.95 -16.76 4.02
N TYR A 491 -4.71 -15.78 3.14
CA TYR A 491 -5.72 -15.12 2.33
C TYR A 491 -6.14 -16.01 1.17
N HIS A 492 -7.38 -16.50 1.18
CA HIS A 492 -7.90 -17.42 0.17
C HIS A 492 -9.30 -17.07 -0.31
N ILE A 493 -9.63 -17.54 -1.52
CA ILE A 493 -10.95 -17.37 -2.10
C ILE A 493 -11.96 -18.18 -1.29
N THR A 494 -12.92 -17.48 -0.69
CA THR A 494 -14.17 -18.05 -0.18
C THR A 494 -15.31 -17.73 -1.15
N MET A 495 -16.08 -18.74 -1.53
CA MET A 495 -17.36 -18.58 -2.20
C MET A 495 -18.46 -18.48 -1.15
N PHE A 496 -19.23 -17.41 -1.18
CA PHE A 496 -20.56 -17.33 -0.56
C PHE A 496 -21.61 -17.76 -1.59
N SER A 497 -22.65 -18.47 -1.13
CA SER A 497 -23.80 -18.84 -1.96
C SER A 497 -25.10 -18.84 -1.16
N SER A 498 -26.11 -18.14 -1.68
CA SER A 498 -27.49 -18.13 -1.20
C SER A 498 -28.38 -18.93 -2.16
N GLN A 499 -29.19 -19.84 -1.62
CA GLN A 499 -30.16 -20.61 -2.40
C GLN A 499 -31.50 -19.85 -2.48
N ALA A 500 -32.26 -20.05 -3.55
CA ALA A 500 -33.61 -19.53 -3.61
C ALA A 500 -34.50 -20.26 -2.58
N ASN A 501 -35.35 -19.49 -1.89
CA ASN A 501 -36.38 -19.98 -0.96
C ASN A 501 -35.86 -20.68 0.32
N THR A 502 -34.58 -20.55 0.68
CA THR A 502 -34.07 -20.96 1.99
C THR A 502 -33.19 -19.86 2.61
N THR A 503 -33.09 -19.87 3.95
CA THR A 503 -32.14 -19.05 4.71
C THR A 503 -30.76 -19.69 4.81
N TYR A 504 -30.48 -20.75 4.03
CA TYR A 504 -29.24 -21.52 4.13
C TYR A 504 -28.14 -20.85 3.30
N GLU A 505 -27.33 -20.03 3.97
CA GLU A 505 -26.16 -19.36 3.41
C GLU A 505 -24.92 -20.26 3.56
N ASN A 506 -24.32 -20.64 2.44
CA ASN A 506 -23.19 -21.57 2.41
C ASN A 506 -21.88 -20.84 2.04
N LEU A 507 -20.89 -20.92 2.93
CA LEU A 507 -19.54 -20.37 2.79
C LEU A 507 -18.53 -21.50 2.56
N GLN A 508 -17.87 -21.52 1.42
CA GLN A 508 -16.95 -22.60 1.02
C GLN A 508 -15.62 -22.06 0.48
N SER A 509 -14.51 -22.49 1.08
CA SER A 509 -13.16 -22.16 0.59
C SER A 509 -12.87 -22.88 -0.73
N ILE A 510 -12.46 -22.13 -1.76
CA ILE A 510 -12.09 -22.63 -3.09
C ILE A 510 -10.57 -22.89 -3.19
N THR A 511 -9.77 -22.19 -2.38
CA THR A 511 -8.30 -22.33 -2.35
C THR A 511 -7.79 -22.56 -0.93
N SER A 512 -6.65 -23.23 -0.80
CA SER A 512 -5.96 -23.47 0.47
C SER A 512 -4.46 -23.77 0.26
N GLY A 513 -3.65 -23.47 1.28
CA GLY A 513 -2.21 -23.70 1.33
C GLY A 513 -1.49 -22.57 2.08
N ASP A 514 -0.18 -22.70 2.29
CA ASP A 514 0.62 -21.71 3.03
C ASP A 514 1.11 -20.56 2.13
N TRP A 515 0.16 -19.94 1.43
CA TRP A 515 0.38 -18.89 0.44
C TRP A 515 -0.86 -18.01 0.30
N ASP A 516 -0.72 -16.78 -0.16
CA ASP A 516 -1.82 -15.82 -0.25
C ASP A 516 -2.33 -15.66 -1.70
N VAL A 517 -3.64 -15.72 -1.87
CA VAL A 517 -4.35 -15.11 -3.00
C VAL A 517 -4.25 -13.59 -2.82
N THR A 518 -3.74 -12.89 -3.82
CA THR A 518 -3.44 -11.44 -3.72
C THR A 518 -4.38 -10.55 -4.52
N LYS A 519 -5.13 -11.09 -5.49
CA LYS A 519 -6.27 -10.42 -6.14
C LYS A 519 -7.13 -11.41 -6.92
N ILE A 520 -8.45 -11.35 -6.78
CA ILE A 520 -9.39 -11.99 -7.74
C ILE A 520 -9.54 -11.06 -8.95
N LEU A 521 -9.43 -11.62 -10.16
CA LEU A 521 -9.48 -10.86 -11.41
C LEU A 521 -10.79 -11.02 -12.18
N SER A 522 -11.34 -12.25 -12.23
CA SER A 522 -12.60 -12.51 -12.95
C SER A 522 -13.23 -13.84 -12.56
N TYR A 523 -14.54 -13.96 -12.75
CA TYR A 523 -15.31 -15.20 -12.63
C TYR A 523 -16.00 -15.50 -13.96
N ASP A 524 -15.75 -16.69 -14.49
CA ASP A 524 -16.40 -17.25 -15.66
C ASP A 524 -17.47 -18.24 -15.22
N GLU A 525 -18.71 -17.73 -15.22
CA GLU A 525 -19.91 -18.47 -14.88
C GLU A 525 -20.27 -19.57 -15.89
N LYS A 526 -19.84 -19.45 -17.16
CA LYS A 526 -20.11 -20.49 -18.18
C LYS A 526 -19.21 -21.70 -17.98
N ARG A 527 -17.92 -21.47 -17.73
CA ARG A 527 -16.91 -22.52 -17.56
C ARG A 527 -16.75 -22.96 -16.10
N GLN A 528 -17.46 -22.32 -15.16
CA GLN A 528 -17.33 -22.49 -13.71
C GLN A 528 -15.86 -22.37 -13.25
N LYS A 529 -15.20 -21.28 -13.65
CA LYS A 529 -13.81 -20.98 -13.31
C LYS A 529 -13.64 -19.59 -12.71
N ILE A 530 -12.75 -19.47 -11.74
CA ILE A 530 -12.32 -18.20 -11.15
C ILE A 530 -10.83 -17.97 -11.44
N TYR A 531 -10.47 -16.73 -11.78
CA TYR A 531 -9.12 -16.32 -12.16
C TYR A 531 -8.56 -15.33 -11.13
N PHE A 532 -7.33 -15.56 -10.69
CA PHE A 532 -6.72 -14.81 -9.58
C PHE A 532 -5.19 -14.77 -9.67
N LEU A 533 -4.59 -13.83 -8.93
CA LEU A 533 -3.15 -13.76 -8.67
C LEU A 533 -2.86 -14.38 -7.30
N SER A 534 -1.76 -15.12 -7.15
CA SER A 534 -1.31 -15.64 -5.85
C SER A 534 0.22 -15.72 -5.71
N THR A 535 0.67 -16.00 -4.49
CA THR A 535 2.05 -16.35 -4.13
C THR A 535 2.30 -17.86 -4.03
N GLU A 536 1.47 -18.71 -4.65
CA GLU A 536 1.53 -20.18 -4.53
C GLU A 536 2.87 -20.81 -4.95
N ASP A 537 3.63 -20.17 -5.86
CA ASP A 537 5.00 -20.55 -6.20
C ASP A 537 6.07 -19.95 -5.25
N SER A 538 5.94 -18.66 -4.91
CA SER A 538 6.87 -17.98 -3.99
C SER A 538 6.30 -16.64 -3.49
N PRO A 539 6.54 -16.22 -2.23
CA PRO A 539 6.11 -14.92 -1.71
C PRO A 539 6.53 -13.71 -2.54
N ARG A 540 7.73 -13.74 -3.13
CA ARG A 540 8.32 -12.67 -3.96
C ARG A 540 7.77 -12.60 -5.39
N ARG A 541 6.96 -13.58 -5.80
CA ARG A 541 6.41 -13.76 -7.16
C ARG A 541 4.92 -13.51 -7.21
N ARG A 542 4.37 -13.30 -8.39
CA ARG A 542 2.92 -13.23 -8.63
C ARG A 542 2.62 -13.92 -9.95
N HIS A 543 1.93 -15.05 -9.89
CA HIS A 543 1.47 -15.77 -11.09
C HIS A 543 -0.06 -15.72 -11.20
N LEU A 544 -0.55 -15.78 -12.44
CA LEU A 544 -1.96 -15.92 -12.78
C LEU A 544 -2.36 -17.40 -12.70
N TYR A 545 -3.38 -17.69 -11.89
CA TYR A 545 -3.99 -19.01 -11.74
C TYR A 545 -5.46 -18.99 -12.15
N SER A 546 -5.98 -20.17 -12.44
CA SER A 546 -7.41 -20.46 -12.47
C SER A 546 -7.74 -21.59 -11.48
N ALA A 547 -8.95 -21.56 -10.90
CA ALA A 547 -9.52 -22.68 -10.16
C ALA A 547 -10.94 -22.96 -10.67
N ASN A 548 -11.37 -24.22 -10.62
CA ASN A 548 -12.79 -24.55 -10.81
C ASN A 548 -13.60 -24.01 -9.62
N THR A 549 -14.84 -23.55 -9.84
CA THR A 549 -15.76 -23.08 -8.78
C THR A 549 -16.78 -24.13 -8.35
N ASN A 550 -16.64 -25.36 -8.83
CA ASN A 550 -17.43 -26.53 -8.46
C ASN A 550 -16.56 -27.80 -8.46
N GLY A 551 -17.11 -28.90 -7.93
CA GLY A 551 -16.44 -30.20 -7.90
C GLY A 551 -15.18 -30.18 -7.03
N THR A 552 -14.04 -30.50 -7.62
CA THR A 552 -12.76 -30.72 -6.91
C THR A 552 -11.92 -29.46 -6.68
N PHE A 553 -12.37 -28.28 -7.16
CA PHE A 553 -11.64 -27.01 -7.06
C PHE A 553 -10.20 -27.03 -7.60
N ASN A 554 -9.92 -27.90 -8.59
CA ASN A 554 -8.59 -28.04 -9.20
C ASN A 554 -8.02 -26.68 -9.62
N ARG A 555 -6.81 -26.36 -9.17
CA ARG A 555 -6.05 -25.18 -9.57
C ARG A 555 -5.17 -25.49 -10.78
N GLN A 556 -4.96 -24.48 -11.63
CA GLN A 556 -4.03 -24.54 -12.76
C GLN A 556 -3.36 -23.17 -12.94
N CYS A 557 -2.02 -23.14 -12.95
CA CYS A 557 -1.30 -21.94 -13.34
C CYS A 557 -1.48 -21.65 -14.84
N LEU A 558 -1.70 -20.39 -15.16
CA LEU A 558 -1.86 -19.90 -16.54
C LEU A 558 -0.59 -19.21 -17.05
N SER A 559 0.09 -18.42 -16.19
CA SER A 559 1.30 -17.66 -16.57
C SER A 559 2.63 -18.38 -16.32
N CYS A 560 2.64 -19.48 -15.55
CA CYS A 560 3.84 -20.28 -15.36
C CYS A 560 4.32 -20.79 -16.73
N ASP A 561 5.61 -20.63 -17.00
CA ASP A 561 6.29 -21.04 -18.24
C ASP A 561 5.73 -20.43 -19.55
N LEU A 562 4.81 -19.46 -19.46
CA LEU A 562 4.16 -18.82 -20.62
C LEU A 562 5.00 -17.70 -21.25
N ILE A 563 5.84 -17.03 -20.46
CA ILE A 563 6.77 -15.99 -20.90
C ILE A 563 8.11 -16.26 -20.22
N GLU A 564 9.17 -16.44 -21.02
CA GLU A 564 10.51 -16.69 -20.51
C GLU A 564 10.98 -15.55 -19.58
N ASN A 565 11.53 -15.95 -18.43
CA ASN A 565 12.02 -15.07 -17.37
C ASN A 565 10.98 -14.06 -16.85
N CYS A 566 9.72 -14.49 -16.71
CA CYS A 566 8.63 -13.72 -16.13
C CYS A 566 7.97 -14.44 -14.94
N SER A 567 8.08 -13.86 -13.74
CA SER A 567 7.53 -14.43 -12.49
C SER A 567 6.68 -13.46 -11.66
N TYR A 568 6.60 -12.20 -12.07
CA TYR A 568 5.71 -11.21 -11.48
C TYR A 568 4.77 -10.65 -12.56
N VAL A 569 3.49 -11.04 -12.54
CA VAL A 569 2.50 -10.64 -13.54
C VAL A 569 1.29 -9.91 -12.95
N SER A 570 0.61 -9.13 -13.80
CA SER A 570 -0.78 -8.73 -13.60
C SER A 570 -1.59 -9.00 -14.87
N ALA A 571 -2.88 -9.30 -14.77
CA ALA A 571 -3.72 -9.61 -15.92
C ALA A 571 -5.09 -8.92 -15.89
N LEU A 572 -5.65 -8.66 -17.06
CA LEU A 572 -6.96 -8.02 -17.28
C LEU A 572 -7.80 -8.86 -18.25
N PHE A 573 -8.97 -9.34 -17.81
CA PHE A 573 -9.84 -10.19 -18.63
C PHE A 573 -10.82 -9.37 -19.48
N SER A 574 -11.06 -9.83 -20.70
CA SER A 574 -12.15 -9.38 -21.57
C SER A 574 -13.52 -9.60 -20.91
N ARG A 575 -14.56 -8.86 -21.37
CA ARG A 575 -15.91 -8.96 -20.77
C ARG A 575 -16.55 -10.37 -20.85
N SER A 576 -16.06 -11.24 -21.72
CA SER A 576 -16.51 -12.64 -21.87
C SER A 576 -15.55 -13.71 -21.34
N GLN A 577 -14.39 -13.28 -20.80
CA GLN A 577 -13.33 -14.15 -20.27
C GLN A 577 -12.69 -15.09 -21.33
N ASP A 578 -12.94 -14.85 -22.62
CA ASP A 578 -12.37 -15.61 -23.74
C ASP A 578 -10.90 -15.21 -24.01
N PHE A 579 -10.58 -13.94 -23.76
CA PHE A 579 -9.24 -13.36 -23.89
C PHE A 579 -8.81 -12.67 -22.59
N PHE A 580 -7.51 -12.62 -22.33
CA PHE A 580 -6.91 -11.82 -21.26
C PHE A 580 -5.64 -11.11 -21.74
N VAL A 581 -5.42 -9.89 -21.23
CA VAL A 581 -4.15 -9.19 -21.33
C VAL A 581 -3.28 -9.66 -20.16
N LEU A 582 -2.03 -9.98 -20.42
CA LEU A 582 -1.00 -10.33 -19.44
C LEU A 582 0.15 -9.33 -19.52
N THR A 583 0.31 -8.55 -18.47
CA THR A 583 1.44 -7.65 -18.25
C THR A 583 2.48 -8.41 -17.44
N CYS A 584 3.62 -8.73 -18.06
CA CYS A 584 4.81 -9.11 -17.32
C CYS A 584 5.40 -7.85 -16.65
N LYS A 585 5.67 -7.93 -15.35
CA LYS A 585 6.26 -6.83 -14.56
C LYS A 585 7.63 -7.17 -13.98
N GLY A 586 8.16 -8.37 -14.22
CA GLY A 586 9.52 -8.76 -13.81
C GLY A 586 9.73 -10.28 -13.78
N PRO A 587 10.98 -10.74 -13.58
CA PRO A 587 12.19 -9.92 -13.37
C PRO A 587 12.79 -9.36 -14.67
N ARG A 588 12.40 -9.88 -15.84
CA ARG A 588 12.72 -9.28 -17.14
C ARG A 588 12.14 -7.87 -17.31
N VAL A 589 12.63 -7.15 -18.33
CA VAL A 589 11.99 -5.92 -18.84
C VAL A 589 10.49 -6.16 -19.09
N PRO A 590 9.59 -5.35 -18.50
CA PRO A 590 8.14 -5.45 -18.67
C PRO A 590 7.65 -5.49 -20.12
N ILE A 591 6.75 -6.43 -20.40
CA ILE A 591 6.08 -6.60 -21.69
C ILE A 591 4.57 -6.79 -21.49
N VAL A 592 3.76 -6.42 -22.48
CA VAL A 592 2.30 -6.56 -22.46
C VAL A 592 1.83 -7.38 -23.65
N THR A 593 1.06 -8.42 -23.36
CA THR A 593 0.65 -9.44 -24.33
C THR A 593 -0.84 -9.77 -24.17
N VAL A 594 -1.52 -10.15 -25.24
CA VAL A 594 -2.91 -10.64 -25.23
C VAL A 594 -2.89 -12.13 -25.55
N HIS A 595 -3.66 -12.91 -24.78
CA HIS A 595 -3.74 -14.36 -24.88
C HIS A 595 -5.20 -14.81 -25.01
N ASN A 596 -5.44 -15.87 -25.77
CA ASN A 596 -6.71 -16.58 -25.80
C ASN A 596 -6.74 -17.66 -24.69
N ILE A 597 -7.85 -17.80 -23.97
CA ILE A 597 -7.97 -18.77 -22.87
C ILE A 597 -7.97 -20.24 -23.35
N PHE A 598 -8.34 -20.47 -24.61
CA PHE A 598 -8.38 -21.80 -25.23
C PHE A 598 -7.07 -22.19 -25.91
N ASP A 599 -6.37 -21.23 -26.53
CA ASP A 599 -5.07 -21.44 -27.18
C ASP A 599 -4.06 -20.39 -26.73
N ARG A 600 -3.09 -20.83 -25.93
CA ARG A 600 -2.04 -19.96 -25.36
C ARG A 600 -0.93 -19.60 -26.37
N HIS A 601 -0.94 -20.17 -27.57
CA HIS A 601 0.01 -19.81 -28.64
C HIS A 601 -0.49 -18.65 -29.51
N ASN A 602 -1.80 -18.33 -29.44
CA ASN A 602 -2.36 -17.14 -30.06
C ASN A 602 -2.06 -15.92 -29.17
N ILE A 603 -0.84 -15.41 -29.33
CA ILE A 603 -0.28 -14.28 -28.56
C ILE A 603 -0.21 -13.04 -29.47
N ILE A 604 -0.85 -11.94 -29.05
CA ILE A 604 -0.66 -10.62 -29.67
C ILE A 604 0.17 -9.76 -28.72
N GLU A 605 1.34 -9.30 -29.16
CA GLU A 605 2.19 -8.40 -28.36
C GLU A 605 1.74 -6.94 -28.53
N LEU A 606 1.42 -6.26 -27.42
CA LEU A 606 1.02 -4.84 -27.43
C LEU A 606 2.19 -3.91 -27.10
N GLU A 607 3.11 -4.37 -26.24
CA GLU A 607 4.30 -3.62 -25.83
C GLU A 607 5.43 -4.59 -25.46
N ARG A 608 6.65 -4.25 -25.85
CA ARG A 608 7.88 -5.02 -25.58
C ARG A 608 8.96 -4.24 -24.84
N ASN A 609 8.86 -2.91 -24.76
CA ASN A 609 9.86 -2.00 -24.19
C ASN A 609 11.29 -2.23 -24.74
N GLU A 610 11.42 -2.49 -26.06
CA GLU A 610 12.71 -2.80 -26.72
C GLU A 610 13.76 -1.69 -26.50
N ASN A 611 13.34 -0.41 -26.39
CA ASN A 611 14.24 0.71 -26.06
C ASN A 611 14.90 0.51 -24.68
N VAL A 612 14.11 0.16 -23.66
CA VAL A 612 14.58 -0.08 -22.28
C VAL A 612 15.43 -1.33 -22.20
N LYS A 613 15.06 -2.37 -22.95
CA LYS A 613 15.87 -3.58 -23.10
C LYS A 613 17.24 -3.27 -23.72
N HIS A 614 17.30 -2.51 -24.80
CA HIS A 614 18.56 -2.11 -25.42
C HIS A 614 19.40 -1.20 -24.50
N ALA A 615 18.76 -0.24 -23.84
CA ALA A 615 19.39 0.63 -22.85
C ALA A 615 20.04 -0.18 -21.72
N MET A 616 19.36 -1.20 -21.19
CA MET A 616 19.94 -2.15 -20.23
C MET A 616 21.06 -3.01 -20.82
N GLU A 617 20.91 -3.54 -22.04
CA GLU A 617 21.90 -4.39 -22.69
C GLU A 617 23.26 -3.67 -22.87
N THR A 618 23.25 -2.33 -23.05
CA THR A 618 24.45 -1.49 -23.14
C THR A 618 25.01 -1.02 -21.79
N ARG A 619 24.36 -1.34 -20.66
CA ARG A 619 24.78 -0.92 -19.30
C ARG A 619 25.26 -2.07 -18.42
N GLN A 620 26.08 -1.72 -17.43
CA GLN A 620 26.50 -2.59 -16.33
C GLN A 620 25.36 -2.71 -15.29
N MET A 621 24.26 -3.35 -15.68
CA MET A 621 23.10 -3.58 -14.81
C MET A 621 23.47 -4.48 -13.61
N PRO A 622 22.99 -4.17 -12.38
CA PRO A 622 23.25 -5.00 -11.20
C PRO A 622 22.78 -6.45 -11.30
N LYS A 623 23.45 -7.33 -10.55
CA LYS A 623 23.08 -8.74 -10.36
C LYS A 623 22.25 -8.88 -9.10
N VAL A 624 21.08 -9.53 -9.19
CA VAL A 624 20.20 -9.76 -8.03
C VAL A 624 20.34 -11.21 -7.55
N GLU A 625 20.79 -11.38 -6.31
CA GLU A 625 20.78 -12.63 -5.56
C GLU A 625 19.60 -12.59 -4.57
N TYR A 626 18.95 -13.74 -4.33
CA TYR A 626 17.96 -13.90 -3.27
C TYR A 626 18.44 -14.99 -2.32
N ARG A 627 18.37 -14.72 -1.02
CA ARG A 627 18.86 -15.62 0.03
C ARG A 627 17.79 -15.75 1.11
N ASP A 628 17.52 -16.98 1.54
CA ASP A 628 16.57 -17.22 2.63
C ASP A 628 17.32 -17.34 3.96
N ILE A 629 16.83 -16.63 4.98
CA ILE A 629 17.23 -16.82 6.37
C ILE A 629 16.06 -17.35 7.20
N LYS A 630 16.37 -17.92 8.37
CA LYS A 630 15.39 -18.40 9.33
C LYS A 630 15.45 -17.56 10.60
N ILE A 631 14.36 -16.85 10.90
CA ILE A 631 14.18 -16.10 12.14
C ILE A 631 13.03 -16.77 12.91
N GLU A 632 13.33 -17.35 14.06
CA GLU A 632 12.37 -18.13 14.88
C GLU A 632 11.69 -19.25 14.05
N ASP A 633 10.36 -19.21 13.88
CA ASP A 633 9.62 -20.15 13.02
C ASP A 633 9.66 -19.77 11.52
N TYR A 634 9.99 -18.53 11.21
CA TYR A 634 9.76 -17.92 9.90
C TYR A 634 10.93 -18.14 8.95
N LYS A 635 10.61 -18.45 7.68
CA LYS A 635 11.56 -18.44 6.55
C LYS A 635 11.33 -17.14 5.77
N LEU A 636 12.33 -16.27 5.77
CA LEU A 636 12.25 -14.91 5.25
C LEU A 636 13.35 -14.68 4.21
N THR A 637 13.01 -14.04 3.09
CA THR A 637 13.93 -13.83 1.97
C THR A 637 14.52 -12.43 2.01
N MET A 638 15.84 -12.32 1.88
CA MET A 638 16.54 -11.07 1.56
C MET A 638 16.87 -11.00 0.06
N GLN A 639 16.87 -9.79 -0.48
CA GLN A 639 17.32 -9.46 -1.83
C GLN A 639 18.66 -8.72 -1.74
N ILE A 640 19.69 -9.28 -2.35
CA ILE A 640 21.06 -8.76 -2.34
C ILE A 640 21.38 -8.31 -3.77
N ILE A 641 21.57 -7.01 -3.97
CA ILE A 641 21.82 -6.39 -5.27
C ILE A 641 23.31 -6.05 -5.36
N LYS A 642 24.04 -6.80 -6.20
CA LYS A 642 25.50 -6.74 -6.35
C LYS A 642 25.92 -6.04 -7.65
N PRO A 643 27.11 -5.39 -7.71
CA PRO A 643 27.63 -4.81 -8.94
C PRO A 643 27.73 -5.83 -10.09
N ALA A 644 27.62 -5.36 -11.34
CA ALA A 644 27.77 -6.23 -12.52
C ALA A 644 29.16 -6.91 -12.54
N THR A 645 30.20 -6.14 -12.20
CA THR A 645 31.60 -6.55 -12.08
C THR A 645 31.97 -7.02 -10.65
N PHE A 646 31.03 -7.63 -9.93
CA PHE A 646 31.27 -8.16 -8.58
C PHE A 646 32.31 -9.30 -8.57
N VAL A 647 33.21 -9.24 -7.58
CA VAL A 647 34.31 -10.18 -7.30
C VAL A 647 34.43 -10.35 -5.78
N ASP A 648 34.39 -11.59 -5.27
CA ASP A 648 34.33 -11.91 -3.83
C ASP A 648 35.56 -11.51 -3.00
N THR A 649 36.68 -11.15 -3.63
CA THR A 649 37.91 -10.70 -2.92
C THR A 649 37.94 -9.20 -2.64
N ALA A 650 36.99 -8.42 -3.17
CA ALA A 650 36.90 -6.98 -2.95
C ALA A 650 35.89 -6.65 -1.83
N HIS A 651 36.16 -5.58 -1.08
CA HIS A 651 35.32 -5.15 0.05
C HIS A 651 34.40 -4.00 -0.40
N TYR A 652 33.11 -4.29 -0.51
CA TYR A 652 32.08 -3.36 -0.97
C TYR A 652 31.37 -2.69 0.23
N PRO A 653 31.02 -1.41 0.14
CA PRO A 653 30.13 -0.77 1.11
C PRO A 653 28.72 -1.35 0.97
N LEU A 654 27.96 -1.38 2.06
CA LEU A 654 26.64 -1.99 2.14
C LEU A 654 25.57 -0.94 2.49
N LEU A 655 24.55 -0.80 1.67
CA LEU A 655 23.37 0.02 1.95
C LEU A 655 22.15 -0.87 2.22
N LEU A 656 21.63 -0.80 3.44
CA LEU A 656 20.34 -1.38 3.81
C LEU A 656 19.20 -0.41 3.41
N ILE A 657 18.27 -0.88 2.58
CA ILE A 657 17.05 -0.17 2.20
C ILE A 657 15.88 -0.76 2.99
N VAL A 658 15.18 0.08 3.76
CA VAL A 658 13.98 -0.32 4.52
C VAL A 658 12.74 0.45 4.07
N ASP A 659 11.66 -0.32 3.83
CA ASP A 659 10.27 0.15 3.88
C ASP A 659 9.68 -0.38 5.20
N GLY A 660 9.32 -1.66 5.23
CA GLY A 660 8.80 -2.33 6.43
C GLY A 660 7.43 -1.84 6.90
N THR A 661 6.73 -0.98 6.14
CA THR A 661 5.34 -0.59 6.42
C THR A 661 4.49 -1.85 6.62
N PRO A 662 3.74 -2.02 7.72
CA PRO A 662 3.06 -3.29 7.99
C PRO A 662 2.06 -3.69 6.88
N GLY A 663 2.30 -4.83 6.23
CA GLY A 663 1.57 -5.31 5.06
C GLY A 663 2.21 -4.99 3.70
N SER A 664 3.32 -4.26 3.65
CA SER A 664 4.15 -4.03 2.45
C SER A 664 4.93 -5.29 2.03
N GLN A 665 5.66 -5.20 0.92
CA GLN A 665 6.64 -6.20 0.51
C GLN A 665 7.74 -5.53 -0.33
N SER A 666 8.97 -5.53 0.18
CA SER A 666 10.16 -4.94 -0.46
C SER A 666 10.87 -5.93 -1.37
N VAL A 667 10.85 -7.22 -1.02
CA VAL A 667 11.57 -8.31 -1.68
C VAL A 667 10.65 -8.99 -2.70
N THR A 668 10.76 -8.54 -3.95
CA THR A 668 9.97 -9.08 -5.07
C THR A 668 10.86 -9.41 -6.27
N GLU A 669 10.33 -10.20 -7.21
CA GLU A 669 10.89 -10.39 -8.57
C GLU A 669 10.28 -9.39 -9.58
N LYS A 670 9.79 -8.24 -9.11
CA LYS A 670 9.38 -7.12 -9.97
C LYS A 670 10.62 -6.42 -10.56
N PHE A 671 10.51 -5.96 -11.80
CA PHE A 671 11.51 -5.13 -12.46
C PHE A 671 11.43 -3.68 -11.97
N GLU A 672 12.56 -3.18 -11.46
CA GLU A 672 12.73 -1.80 -10.97
C GLU A 672 14.12 -1.29 -11.38
N VAL A 673 14.21 -0.01 -11.76
CA VAL A 673 15.46 0.71 -12.06
C VAL A 673 15.33 2.11 -11.47
N ASP A 674 16.25 2.45 -10.57
CA ASP A 674 16.13 3.59 -9.65
C ASP A 674 17.52 4.13 -9.23
N TRP A 675 17.55 5.04 -8.25
CA TRP A 675 18.79 5.58 -7.69
C TRP A 675 19.66 4.52 -6.98
N THR A 676 19.07 3.45 -6.43
CA THR A 676 19.84 2.33 -5.85
C THR A 676 20.59 1.56 -6.93
N THR A 677 20.00 1.45 -8.13
CA THR A 677 20.62 0.87 -9.32
C THR A 677 21.86 1.67 -9.74
N VAL A 678 21.80 3.01 -9.66
CA VAL A 678 22.95 3.90 -9.89
C VAL A 678 24.02 3.71 -8.81
N LEU A 679 23.64 3.60 -7.53
CA LEU A 679 24.60 3.39 -6.44
C LEU A 679 25.38 2.08 -6.61
N VAL A 680 24.69 0.99 -6.96
CA VAL A 680 25.32 -0.32 -7.19
C VAL A 680 26.17 -0.34 -8.48
N SER A 681 25.67 0.25 -9.57
CA SER A 681 26.36 0.23 -10.88
C SER A 681 27.52 1.23 -10.97
N SER A 682 27.29 2.51 -10.61
CA SER A 682 28.32 3.55 -10.72
C SER A 682 29.33 3.49 -9.58
N PHE A 683 28.88 3.34 -8.33
CA PHE A 683 29.72 3.49 -7.14
C PHE A 683 30.14 2.18 -6.47
N ASN A 684 29.91 1.04 -7.13
CA ASN A 684 30.28 -0.30 -6.65
C ASN A 684 29.82 -0.56 -5.21
N SER A 685 28.57 -0.24 -4.88
CA SER A 685 27.97 -0.59 -3.58
C SER A 685 27.19 -1.91 -3.66
N ILE A 686 26.94 -2.56 -2.53
CA ILE A 686 25.92 -3.62 -2.42
C ILE A 686 24.67 -3.01 -1.77
N VAL A 687 23.49 -3.35 -2.29
CA VAL A 687 22.20 -2.96 -1.70
C VAL A 687 21.49 -4.19 -1.15
N LEU A 688 20.94 -4.07 0.06
CA LEU A 688 20.16 -5.10 0.75
C LEU A 688 18.73 -4.60 0.96
N LYS A 689 17.74 -5.39 0.53
CA LYS A 689 16.33 -5.28 0.95
C LYS A 689 15.95 -6.55 1.70
N PHE A 690 15.15 -6.45 2.77
CA PHE A 690 14.70 -7.60 3.55
C PHE A 690 13.30 -7.38 4.11
N ASP A 691 12.45 -8.40 4.01
CA ASP A 691 11.08 -8.39 4.53
C ASP A 691 10.99 -9.21 5.83
N GLY A 692 10.90 -8.50 6.95
CA GLY A 692 10.82 -9.06 8.31
C GLY A 692 9.40 -9.41 8.74
N ARG A 693 9.20 -9.66 10.04
CA ARG A 693 7.88 -9.64 10.68
C ARG A 693 7.14 -8.32 10.40
N GLY A 694 5.83 -8.39 10.26
CA GLY A 694 5.00 -7.28 9.78
C GLY A 694 4.83 -7.21 8.26
N SER A 695 5.66 -7.89 7.47
CA SER A 695 5.53 -7.93 6.00
C SER A 695 4.29 -8.71 5.53
N GLY A 696 3.75 -8.34 4.38
CA GLY A 696 2.57 -8.95 3.77
C GLY A 696 2.87 -10.18 2.90
N SER A 697 1.82 -10.75 2.30
CA SER A 697 1.87 -11.85 1.32
C SER A 697 2.47 -13.19 1.80
N GLN A 698 2.62 -13.36 3.12
CA GLN A 698 3.04 -14.59 3.81
C GLN A 698 2.10 -14.97 4.98
N GLY A 699 0.81 -14.66 4.84
CA GLY A 699 -0.23 -14.98 5.83
C GLY A 699 -0.25 -14.06 7.05
N THR A 700 -1.33 -14.16 7.85
CA THR A 700 -1.59 -13.22 8.95
C THR A 700 -0.70 -13.42 10.18
N LYS A 701 -0.04 -14.59 10.32
CA LYS A 701 0.84 -14.85 11.48
C LYS A 701 2.02 -13.87 11.45
N LEU A 702 2.77 -13.84 10.34
CA LEU A 702 3.89 -12.93 10.12
C LEU A 702 3.46 -11.46 10.19
N LEU A 703 2.33 -11.12 9.55
CA LEU A 703 1.78 -9.77 9.48
C LEU A 703 1.45 -9.17 10.86
N HIS A 704 0.89 -9.96 11.79
CA HIS A 704 0.38 -9.46 13.07
C HIS A 704 1.41 -9.40 14.21
N GLU A 705 2.64 -9.88 14.03
CA GLU A 705 3.68 -9.88 15.07
C GLU A 705 4.01 -8.48 15.61
N VAL A 706 3.88 -7.45 14.76
CA VAL A 706 4.15 -6.03 15.05
C VAL A 706 3.00 -5.33 15.80
N LYS A 707 1.88 -6.02 16.06
CA LYS A 707 0.73 -5.47 16.80
C LYS A 707 1.16 -4.91 18.17
N LYS A 708 0.91 -3.61 18.40
CA LYS A 708 1.35 -2.83 19.57
C LYS A 708 2.87 -2.86 19.83
N LYS A 709 3.67 -3.11 18.79
CA LYS A 709 5.13 -3.28 18.83
C LYS A 709 5.84 -2.68 17.60
N LEU A 710 5.23 -1.67 16.94
CA LEU A 710 5.80 -1.05 15.74
C LEU A 710 7.27 -0.65 15.97
N GLY A 711 8.12 -0.99 15.01
CA GLY A 711 9.57 -0.79 15.05
C GLY A 711 10.35 -1.85 15.83
N LEU A 712 9.78 -2.50 16.85
CA LEU A 712 10.52 -3.35 17.79
C LEU A 712 10.84 -4.75 17.27
N MET A 713 10.02 -5.30 16.36
CA MET A 713 10.32 -6.59 15.72
C MET A 713 11.06 -6.38 14.40
N GLU A 714 10.66 -5.32 13.70
CA GLU A 714 11.21 -4.81 12.46
C GLU A 714 12.71 -4.48 12.63
N GLU A 715 13.08 -3.71 13.67
CA GLU A 715 14.49 -3.43 13.99
C GLU A 715 15.32 -4.71 14.18
N LYS A 716 14.82 -5.66 14.98
CA LYS A 716 15.54 -6.91 15.27
C LYS A 716 15.73 -7.78 14.03
N ASP A 717 14.68 -7.91 13.23
CA ASP A 717 14.69 -8.73 12.04
C ASP A 717 15.63 -8.13 10.97
N GLN A 718 15.66 -6.81 10.82
CA GLN A 718 16.62 -6.11 9.97
C GLN A 718 18.07 -6.22 10.49
N ILE A 719 18.28 -6.16 11.82
CA ILE A 719 19.61 -6.35 12.43
C ILE A 719 20.13 -7.78 12.25
N GLU A 720 19.29 -8.83 12.33
CA GLU A 720 19.74 -10.22 12.07
C GLU A 720 20.04 -10.45 10.58
N ALA A 721 19.23 -9.88 9.68
CA ALA A 721 19.50 -9.91 8.24
C ALA A 721 20.82 -9.22 7.89
N LEU A 722 21.06 -8.03 8.44
CA LEU A 722 22.33 -7.31 8.32
C LEU A 722 23.48 -8.09 8.95
N SER A 723 23.32 -8.60 10.18
CA SER A 723 24.32 -9.41 10.88
C SER A 723 24.68 -10.68 10.11
N THR A 724 23.76 -11.21 9.29
CA THR A 724 24.06 -12.30 8.35
C THR A 724 24.90 -11.83 7.16
N MET A 725 24.62 -10.68 6.56
CA MET A 725 25.48 -10.10 5.52
C MET A 725 26.86 -9.68 6.03
N LEU A 726 26.99 -9.25 7.29
CA LEU A 726 28.28 -8.91 7.93
C LEU A 726 29.15 -10.14 8.26
N LYS A 727 28.72 -11.36 7.91
CA LYS A 727 29.54 -12.58 7.94
C LYS A 727 30.25 -12.83 6.59
N GLU A 728 29.79 -12.20 5.50
CA GLU A 728 30.39 -12.32 4.16
C GLU A 728 31.71 -11.53 4.08
N GLN A 729 32.75 -12.12 3.48
CA GLN A 729 34.09 -11.49 3.41
C GLN A 729 34.14 -10.26 2.50
N TYR A 730 33.24 -10.17 1.51
CA TYR A 730 33.19 -9.06 0.56
C TYR A 730 32.44 -7.82 1.09
N VAL A 731 31.96 -7.82 2.34
CA VAL A 731 31.24 -6.67 2.92
C VAL A 731 32.16 -5.87 3.85
N ASP A 732 32.28 -4.57 3.57
CA ASP A 732 33.08 -3.65 4.37
C ASP A 732 32.31 -3.19 5.63
N LYS A 733 32.82 -3.59 6.79
CA LYS A 733 32.22 -3.32 8.10
C LYS A 733 32.37 -1.86 8.56
N GLN A 734 33.18 -1.05 7.87
CA GLN A 734 33.37 0.37 8.18
C GLN A 734 32.49 1.28 7.31
N ARG A 735 31.79 0.73 6.31
CA ARG A 735 31.00 1.47 5.32
C ARG A 735 29.60 0.87 5.15
N ILE A 736 28.80 1.00 6.21
CA ILE A 736 27.44 0.48 6.27
C ILE A 736 26.48 1.66 6.37
N GLY A 737 25.55 1.77 5.43
CA GLY A 737 24.51 2.81 5.40
C GLY A 737 23.12 2.23 5.60
N VAL A 738 22.17 3.05 6.06
CA VAL A 738 20.74 2.74 6.07
C VAL A 738 19.92 3.85 5.42
N PHE A 739 18.91 3.49 4.63
CA PHE A 739 17.96 4.43 4.03
C PHE A 739 16.53 3.95 4.19
N GLY A 740 15.61 4.88 4.41
CA GLY A 740 14.19 4.64 4.19
C GLY A 740 13.38 5.91 3.93
N LYS A 741 12.20 5.74 3.34
CA LYS A 741 11.17 6.77 3.17
C LYS A 741 9.92 6.40 4.00
N ASP A 742 9.19 7.38 4.50
CA ASP A 742 7.94 7.23 5.27
C ASP A 742 8.14 6.45 6.59
N TYR A 743 7.42 5.33 6.74
CA TYR A 743 7.64 4.36 7.80
C TYR A 743 9.01 3.66 7.67
N GLY A 744 9.55 3.54 6.46
CA GLY A 744 10.95 3.20 6.24
C GLY A 744 11.90 4.25 6.81
N GLY A 745 11.52 5.54 6.77
CA GLY A 745 12.28 6.62 7.42
C GLY A 745 12.30 6.46 8.94
N TYR A 746 11.15 6.08 9.52
CA TYR A 746 11.02 5.69 10.92
C TYR A 746 11.94 4.50 11.29
N LEU A 747 11.91 3.40 10.53
CA LEU A 747 12.80 2.25 10.75
C LEU A 747 14.28 2.60 10.55
N SER A 748 14.61 3.40 9.53
CA SER A 748 15.97 3.83 9.23
C SER A 748 16.58 4.61 10.40
N MET A 749 15.78 5.42 11.10
CA MET A 749 16.21 6.14 12.29
C MET A 749 16.35 5.23 13.50
N LEU A 750 15.41 4.30 13.73
CA LEU A 750 15.54 3.29 14.80
C LEU A 750 16.84 2.49 14.63
N LEU A 751 17.11 2.00 13.42
CA LEU A 751 18.32 1.26 13.07
C LEU A 751 19.60 2.09 13.25
N LEU A 752 19.59 3.37 12.89
CA LEU A 752 20.72 4.28 13.14
C LEU A 752 20.96 4.51 14.64
N THR A 753 19.89 4.51 15.46
CA THR A 753 19.95 4.54 16.94
C THR A 753 20.11 3.14 17.59
N SER A 754 20.41 2.10 16.83
CA SER A 754 20.49 0.73 17.38
C SER A 754 21.85 0.43 18.01
N ASN A 755 21.88 -0.49 18.97
CA ASN A 755 23.09 -0.98 19.65
C ASN A 755 23.90 0.06 20.48
N GLY A 756 23.41 1.29 20.60
CA GLY A 756 23.90 2.29 21.56
C GLY A 756 25.37 2.66 21.34
N GLU A 757 26.24 2.28 22.27
CA GLU A 757 27.68 2.57 22.22
C GLU A 757 28.44 1.83 21.10
N ASN A 758 27.84 0.79 20.50
CA ASN A 758 28.43 0.00 19.41
C ASN A 758 27.64 0.15 18.10
N PRO A 759 27.69 1.32 17.43
CA PRO A 759 26.94 1.56 16.21
C PRO A 759 27.41 0.64 15.08
N ILE A 760 26.45 0.03 14.37
CA ILE A 760 26.70 -0.79 13.17
C ILE A 760 26.78 0.07 11.91
N PHE A 761 26.09 1.22 11.88
CA PHE A 761 25.96 2.07 10.71
C PHE A 761 26.94 3.25 10.77
N THR A 762 27.59 3.56 9.65
CA THR A 762 28.43 4.75 9.48
C THR A 762 27.58 6.00 9.18
N CYS A 763 26.41 5.81 8.57
CA CYS A 763 25.48 6.87 8.19
C CYS A 763 24.06 6.36 7.97
N GLY A 764 23.09 7.28 7.99
CA GLY A 764 21.72 7.00 7.60
C GLY A 764 21.03 8.19 6.93
N ALA A 765 20.04 7.92 6.08
CA ALA A 765 19.22 8.96 5.46
C ALA A 765 17.72 8.61 5.52
N ALA A 766 16.90 9.55 5.98
CA ALA A 766 15.46 9.38 6.14
C ALA A 766 14.68 10.44 5.35
N VAL A 767 13.73 10.01 4.51
CA VAL A 767 12.87 10.89 3.70
C VAL A 767 11.45 10.89 4.26
N SER A 768 10.88 12.07 4.55
CA SER A 768 9.58 12.24 5.24
C SER A 768 9.39 11.25 6.41
N PRO A 769 10.29 11.19 7.42
CA PRO A 769 10.19 10.20 8.47
C PRO A 769 8.99 10.44 9.40
N ILE A 770 8.25 9.38 9.71
CA ILE A 770 7.35 9.35 10.87
C ILE A 770 8.21 9.30 12.14
N VAL A 771 7.86 10.08 13.17
CA VAL A 771 8.67 10.23 14.40
C VAL A 771 7.88 9.91 15.69
N ASP A 772 6.57 10.16 15.67
CA ASP A 772 5.62 9.85 16.74
C ASP A 772 4.25 9.54 16.09
N PHE A 773 3.69 8.36 16.36
CA PHE A 773 2.40 7.93 15.81
C PHE A 773 1.20 8.71 16.36
N LYS A 774 1.36 9.49 17.44
CA LYS A 774 0.35 10.45 17.93
C LYS A 774 0.15 11.61 16.96
N LEU A 775 1.16 11.93 16.14
CA LEU A 775 1.11 12.99 15.13
C LEU A 775 0.64 12.50 13.75
N TYR A 776 0.64 11.18 13.52
CA TYR A 776 0.23 10.57 12.25
C TYR A 776 -1.28 10.23 12.25
N ALA A 777 -1.80 9.81 11.09
CA ALA A 777 -3.24 9.63 10.83
C ALA A 777 -3.89 8.55 11.72
N SER A 778 -5.11 8.84 12.19
CA SER A 778 -5.91 7.97 13.06
C SER A 778 -6.06 6.56 12.49
N ALA A 779 -6.50 6.44 11.23
CA ALA A 779 -6.74 5.16 10.58
C ALA A 779 -5.48 4.28 10.39
N PHE A 780 -4.28 4.85 10.40
CA PHE A 780 -3.03 4.09 10.40
C PHE A 780 -2.60 3.75 11.82
N SER A 781 -2.41 4.75 12.68
CA SER A 781 -1.86 4.55 14.03
C SER A 781 -2.75 3.64 14.88
N GLU A 782 -4.07 3.82 14.81
CA GLU A 782 -5.03 3.04 15.60
C GLU A 782 -5.14 1.58 15.11
N ARG A 783 -4.87 1.31 13.82
CA ARG A 783 -4.84 -0.05 13.25
C ARG A 783 -3.78 -0.94 13.88
N TYR A 784 -2.61 -0.37 14.19
CA TYR A 784 -1.44 -1.13 14.65
C TYR A 784 -1.16 -0.99 16.14
N LEU A 785 -1.39 0.19 16.73
CA LEU A 785 -1.17 0.49 18.14
C LEU A 785 -2.46 0.43 18.98
N GLY A 786 -3.63 0.45 18.35
CA GLY A 786 -4.93 0.57 19.01
C GLY A 786 -5.34 2.03 19.29
N LEU A 787 -6.56 2.21 19.79
CA LEU A 787 -7.12 3.54 20.11
C LEU A 787 -6.26 4.27 21.15
N HIS A 788 -5.73 5.44 20.81
CA HIS A 788 -4.82 6.21 21.67
C HIS A 788 -5.43 6.54 23.05
N ALA A 789 -6.73 6.84 23.09
CA ALA A 789 -7.48 7.12 24.34
C ALA A 789 -7.65 5.90 25.28
N VAL A 790 -7.26 4.69 24.84
CA VAL A 790 -7.39 3.44 25.62
C VAL A 790 -6.02 2.88 26.04
N ASP A 791 -4.96 3.05 25.23
CA ASP A 791 -3.60 2.58 25.54
C ASP A 791 -2.53 3.47 24.86
N SER A 792 -2.17 4.59 25.50
CA SER A 792 -1.15 5.51 25.00
C SER A 792 0.28 4.95 25.09
N ARG A 793 0.52 3.96 25.96
CA ARG A 793 1.84 3.37 26.23
C ARG A 793 2.44 2.72 24.97
N ALA A 794 1.61 2.18 24.08
CA ALA A 794 2.06 1.64 22.79
C ALA A 794 2.61 2.74 21.84
N TYR A 795 2.11 3.97 21.97
CA TYR A 795 2.59 5.15 21.23
C TYR A 795 3.87 5.72 21.85
N GLU A 796 3.92 5.81 23.19
CA GLU A 796 5.14 6.24 23.89
C GLU A 796 6.33 5.31 23.62
N LEU A 797 6.13 3.99 23.67
CA LEU A 797 7.17 2.99 23.38
C LEU A 797 7.60 2.91 21.91
N SER A 798 6.86 3.54 20.99
CA SER A 798 7.19 3.58 19.56
C SER A 798 7.67 4.95 19.08
N ARG A 799 7.92 5.91 19.98
CA ARG A 799 8.44 7.25 19.67
C ARG A 799 9.97 7.24 19.52
N ILE A 800 10.51 7.87 18.47
CA ILE A 800 11.98 7.89 18.27
C ILE A 800 12.68 8.97 19.11
N ALA A 801 11.97 10.04 19.51
CA ALA A 801 12.53 11.19 20.22
C ALA A 801 13.37 10.84 21.47
N ASP A 802 13.05 9.74 22.15
CA ASP A 802 13.77 9.27 23.35
C ASP A 802 15.05 8.48 23.02
N ARG A 803 15.19 7.97 21.79
CA ARG A 803 16.36 7.19 21.31
C ARG A 803 17.44 8.02 20.62
N VAL A 804 17.16 9.28 20.27
CA VAL A 804 18.11 10.09 19.46
C VAL A 804 19.43 10.36 20.18
N GLU A 805 19.50 10.19 21.51
CA GLU A 805 20.74 10.31 22.29
C GLU A 805 21.80 9.24 21.99
N TYR A 806 21.44 8.17 21.28
CA TYR A 806 22.39 7.16 20.82
C TYR A 806 23.09 7.54 19.51
N LEU A 807 22.63 8.57 18.80
CA LEU A 807 23.32 9.14 17.64
C LEU A 807 24.49 10.02 18.11
N ASN A 808 25.72 9.61 17.80
CA ASN A 808 26.95 10.19 18.33
C ASN A 808 27.95 10.58 17.24
N LYS A 809 28.20 9.71 16.26
CA LYS A 809 29.26 9.87 15.23
C LYS A 809 28.78 9.66 13.80
N GLU A 810 27.54 9.22 13.66
CA GLU A 810 26.95 8.74 12.43
C GLU A 810 26.50 9.94 11.59
N LYS A 811 26.83 9.97 10.29
CA LYS A 811 26.28 11.02 9.42
C LYS A 811 24.78 10.77 9.26
N PHE A 812 23.93 11.69 9.73
CA PHE A 812 22.47 11.59 9.56
C PHE A 812 21.94 12.69 8.62
N LEU A 813 21.24 12.29 7.55
CA LEU A 813 20.56 13.18 6.61
C LEU A 813 19.03 13.03 6.72
N ILE A 814 18.35 14.11 7.04
CA ILE A 814 16.89 14.22 6.97
C ILE A 814 16.52 14.94 5.67
N ILE A 815 15.57 14.39 4.91
CA ILE A 815 14.99 15.05 3.73
C ILE A 815 13.48 15.17 3.92
N HIS A 816 12.91 16.36 3.74
CA HIS A 816 11.47 16.56 3.98
C HIS A 816 10.89 17.72 3.14
N PRO A 817 9.85 17.50 2.31
CA PRO A 817 9.15 18.59 1.61
C PRO A 817 8.25 19.40 2.57
N THR A 818 8.28 20.73 2.53
CA THR A 818 7.65 21.54 3.60
C THR A 818 6.13 21.53 3.57
N ALA A 819 5.52 21.16 2.45
CA ALA A 819 4.08 21.01 2.29
C ALA A 819 3.63 19.53 2.22
N ASP A 820 4.36 18.63 2.90
CA ASP A 820 3.98 17.22 3.08
C ASP A 820 2.60 17.09 3.76
N GLU A 821 1.60 16.69 2.99
CA GLU A 821 0.20 16.51 3.36
C GLU A 821 -0.07 15.22 4.15
N LYS A 822 0.90 14.31 4.20
CA LYS A 822 0.70 12.94 4.70
C LYS A 822 1.51 12.69 5.96
N ILE A 823 2.80 12.96 5.92
CA ILE A 823 3.71 12.91 7.08
C ILE A 823 4.16 14.33 7.31
N HIS A 824 3.36 15.13 8.02
CA HIS A 824 3.62 16.57 8.18
C HIS A 824 5.06 16.88 8.59
N PHE A 825 5.59 18.00 8.07
CA PHE A 825 6.90 18.55 8.46
C PHE A 825 7.06 18.72 9.99
N GLN A 826 5.94 18.83 10.73
CA GLN A 826 5.88 18.74 12.19
C GLN A 826 6.70 17.56 12.78
N HIS A 827 6.68 16.38 12.16
CA HIS A 827 7.47 15.22 12.61
C HIS A 827 8.98 15.52 12.60
N THR A 828 9.47 16.16 11.53
CA THR A 828 10.88 16.54 11.40
C THR A 828 11.23 17.76 12.25
N ALA A 829 10.33 18.72 12.44
CA ALA A 829 10.52 19.82 13.37
C ALA A 829 10.65 19.36 14.84
N ASP A 830 9.83 18.40 15.27
CA ASP A 830 9.94 17.79 16.60
C ASP A 830 11.22 16.95 16.76
N LEU A 831 11.57 16.13 15.76
CA LEU A 831 12.84 15.40 15.72
C LEU A 831 14.04 16.33 15.87
N ILE A 832 14.11 17.41 15.07
CA ILE A 832 15.19 18.39 15.12
C ILE A 832 15.25 19.07 16.49
N THR A 833 14.10 19.36 17.10
CA THR A 833 14.04 19.91 18.46
C THR A 833 14.69 18.94 19.47
N HIS A 834 14.51 17.64 19.33
CA HIS A 834 15.15 16.63 20.19
C HIS A 834 16.64 16.42 19.86
N LEU A 835 17.04 16.41 18.58
CA LEU A 835 18.44 16.33 18.15
C LEU A 835 19.27 17.51 18.69
N ILE A 836 18.75 18.74 18.58
CA ILE A 836 19.39 19.95 19.11
C ILE A 836 19.52 19.87 20.64
N ARG A 837 18.44 19.46 21.36
CA ARG A 837 18.47 19.28 22.83
C ARG A 837 19.49 18.25 23.30
N LYS A 838 19.84 17.27 22.45
CA LYS A 838 20.83 16.22 22.74
C LYS A 838 22.22 16.51 22.13
N ASN A 839 22.41 17.68 21.49
CA ASN A 839 23.66 18.07 20.80
C ASN A 839 24.10 17.05 19.72
N VAL A 840 23.14 16.49 18.98
CA VAL A 840 23.37 15.52 17.92
C VAL A 840 23.58 16.23 16.58
N ASN A 841 24.61 15.83 15.84
CA ASN A 841 24.86 16.34 14.48
C ASN A 841 23.88 15.73 13.48
N TYR A 842 23.26 16.58 12.66
CA TYR A 842 22.40 16.16 11.55
C TYR A 842 22.55 17.13 10.37
N THR A 843 22.20 16.67 9.18
CA THR A 843 21.98 17.52 7.99
C THR A 843 20.50 17.49 7.64
N LEU A 844 19.91 18.65 7.35
CA LEU A 844 18.55 18.77 6.85
C LEU A 844 18.56 19.29 5.42
N GLN A 845 17.81 18.64 4.53
CA GLN A 845 17.45 19.17 3.22
C GLN A 845 15.93 19.28 3.10
N ILE A 846 15.43 20.51 2.97
CA ILE A 846 14.00 20.76 2.71
C ILE A 846 13.73 21.00 1.23
N TYR A 847 12.51 20.66 0.80
CA TYR A 847 11.95 21.11 -0.46
C TYR A 847 10.78 22.07 -0.18
N PRO A 848 10.96 23.40 -0.30
CA PRO A 848 9.90 24.37 -0.06
C PRO A 848 8.69 24.11 -0.97
N ASP A 849 7.50 24.07 -0.36
CA ASP A 849 6.17 24.00 -0.98
C ASP A 849 5.87 22.77 -1.86
N GLU A 850 6.82 21.85 -1.99
CA GLU A 850 6.57 20.52 -2.56
C GLU A 850 5.68 19.69 -1.62
N ASN A 851 4.91 18.78 -2.22
CA ASN A 851 4.06 17.83 -1.50
C ASN A 851 4.83 16.53 -1.17
N HIS A 852 4.21 15.65 -0.38
CA HIS A 852 4.74 14.35 0.02
C HIS A 852 5.32 13.53 -1.14
N TYR A 853 4.64 13.60 -2.28
CA TYR A 853 4.94 12.82 -3.47
C TYR A 853 6.07 13.43 -4.31
N MET A 854 6.41 14.71 -4.12
CA MET A 854 7.48 15.44 -4.84
C MET A 854 7.44 15.16 -6.35
N SER A 855 6.25 15.20 -6.96
CA SER A 855 5.97 14.53 -8.25
C SER A 855 6.65 15.15 -9.48
N SER A 856 7.29 16.32 -9.31
CA SER A 856 8.08 17.02 -10.32
C SER A 856 9.33 16.24 -10.74
N ILE A 857 9.63 16.18 -12.04
CA ILE A 857 10.78 15.42 -12.56
C ILE A 857 12.10 16.03 -12.08
N GLU A 858 12.17 17.36 -12.08
CA GLU A 858 13.30 18.16 -11.64
C GLU A 858 13.58 17.95 -10.14
N VAL A 859 12.52 17.80 -9.33
CA VAL A 859 12.62 17.54 -7.88
C VAL A 859 13.05 16.10 -7.61
N GLN A 860 12.48 15.12 -8.32
CA GLN A 860 12.93 13.72 -8.23
C GLN A 860 14.40 13.55 -8.65
N GLN A 861 14.85 14.25 -9.70
CA GLN A 861 16.26 14.30 -10.09
C GLN A 861 17.15 14.85 -8.97
N HIS A 862 16.74 15.96 -8.35
CA HIS A 862 17.49 16.56 -7.25
C HIS A 862 17.51 15.66 -6.00
N LEU A 863 16.39 15.01 -5.67
CA LEU A 863 16.25 14.06 -4.57
C LEU A 863 17.18 12.86 -4.73
N HIS A 864 17.13 12.19 -5.89
CA HIS A 864 18.02 11.07 -6.20
C HIS A 864 19.50 11.49 -6.20
N LYS A 865 19.81 12.70 -6.68
CA LYS A 865 21.17 13.25 -6.63
C LYS A 865 21.66 13.47 -5.20
N SER A 866 20.86 14.09 -4.34
CA SER A 866 21.22 14.29 -2.92
C SER A 866 21.46 12.97 -2.20
N ILE A 867 20.57 11.98 -2.38
CA ILE A 867 20.68 10.66 -1.74
C ILE A 867 21.94 9.92 -2.21
N VAL A 868 22.19 9.87 -3.52
CA VAL A 868 23.38 9.20 -4.08
C VAL A 868 24.67 9.90 -3.64
N ASN A 869 24.73 11.23 -3.71
CA ASN A 869 25.90 12.00 -3.26
C ASN A 869 26.19 11.77 -1.77
N PHE A 870 25.16 11.73 -0.91
CA PHE A 870 25.32 11.49 0.52
C PHE A 870 25.90 10.11 0.83
N PHE A 871 25.38 9.05 0.19
CA PHE A 871 25.92 7.70 0.40
C PHE A 871 27.30 7.52 -0.26
N GLU A 872 27.57 8.15 -1.40
CA GLU A 872 28.93 8.18 -1.95
C GLU A 872 29.92 8.80 -0.96
N GLU A 873 29.62 9.98 -0.41
CA GLU A 873 30.51 10.67 0.53
C GLU A 873 30.63 9.95 1.88
N CYS A 874 29.59 9.22 2.31
CA CYS A 874 29.66 8.32 3.45
C CYS A 874 30.57 7.09 3.19
N PHE A 875 30.54 6.54 1.96
CA PHE A 875 31.29 5.34 1.59
C PHE A 875 32.70 5.59 1.04
N ARG A 876 33.16 6.85 1.04
CA ARG A 876 34.57 7.21 0.84
C ARG A 876 35.35 6.96 2.13
N ILE A 877 36.37 6.11 2.07
CA ILE A 877 37.29 5.88 3.18
C ILE A 877 38.05 7.19 3.44
N GLN A 878 38.02 7.69 4.67
CA GLN A 878 38.88 8.80 5.07
C GLN A 878 40.32 8.28 5.18
N GLU A 879 41.19 8.71 4.26
CA GLU A 879 42.62 8.51 4.42
C GLU A 879 43.09 9.25 5.68
N LYS A 880 43.46 8.47 6.71
CA LYS A 880 44.21 9.00 7.85
C LYS A 880 45.58 9.42 7.34
N ILE A 881 45.73 10.72 7.06
CA ILE A 881 47.04 11.35 6.87
C ILE A 881 47.92 10.90 8.05
N PRO A 882 49.07 10.24 7.81
CA PRO A 882 49.97 9.88 8.89
C PRO A 882 50.39 11.15 9.62
N VAL A 883 50.13 11.23 10.92
CA VAL A 883 50.78 12.23 11.76
C VAL A 883 52.28 11.95 11.64
N PRO A 884 53.11 12.92 11.19
CA PRO A 884 54.54 12.69 11.15
C PRO A 884 55.00 12.44 12.58
N VAL A 885 55.68 11.31 12.80
CA VAL A 885 56.43 11.10 14.03
C VAL A 885 57.52 12.15 14.03
N ILE A 886 57.39 13.14 14.91
CA ILE A 886 58.51 13.97 15.29
C ILE A 886 59.34 13.05 16.19
N GLU A 887 60.46 12.57 15.64
CA GLU A 887 61.52 12.01 16.46
C GLU A 887 62.07 13.20 17.28
N GLU A 888 61.82 13.19 18.59
CA GLU A 888 62.48 14.12 19.50
C GLU A 888 63.92 13.65 19.64
N ASP A 889 64.84 14.28 18.91
CA ASP A 889 66.28 14.04 19.06
C ASP A 889 66.69 14.34 20.52
N GLU A 890 67.10 13.31 21.25
CA GLU A 890 67.69 13.45 22.59
C GLU A 890 69.10 14.05 22.45
N GLU A 891 69.21 15.38 22.39
CA GLU A 891 70.50 16.08 22.53
C GLU A 891 71.06 15.86 23.95
N GLU A 892 72.20 15.16 24.04
CA GLU A 892 72.99 15.03 25.27
C GLU A 892 73.75 16.34 25.59
N ASP A 893 73.55 16.89 26.79
CA ASP A 893 74.42 17.91 27.44
C ASP A 893 74.27 17.89 28.99
#